data_AF-A0A2V2UYL3-F1
#
_entry.id   AF-A0A2V2UYL3-F1
#
_cell.length_a   1.000
_cell.length_b   1.000
_cell.length_c   1.000
_cell.angle_alpha   90.00
_cell.angle_beta   90.00
_cell.angle_gamma   90.00
#
_symmetry.space_group_name_H-M   'P 1'
#
loop_
_entity.id
_entity.type
_entity.pdbx_description
1 polymer ?
#
loop_
_entity_poly.entity_id
_entity_poly.type
_entity_poly.pdbx_seq_one_letter_code
_entity_poly.pdbx_strand_id
1 'polypeptide(L)'
;MLSRVAAAVKAPRTHNRRGVTGSSGRRREGGESEPQRPNMSRRVFDSTVLLLVVVMMMMCCGTGGDAAVEQARAAVDFFKGTTPISFANWKEFEDGSKITSLRVPGLVKVGDDLFAVAEGQCGEKDGAGSCAGIVSKHLDIRSGSMDISTSDISLFCMQLVDTAENSFETTELLRPTTLVIENSVYVLLGNYCHTKQQVEGTNEPALLLVKGTVFDEGGNNKKIRWNETLVVKPEPKGESHSLTELIGGGGSGAVMGDGKLVFPMQAKNKDGTSVLLSMSFIPSKNKWQLSSETPGKDCRDPTLVKWKEDERLFMMAHCAGGYYDVYRSTPQGVSWYKLGEPINRVWGNSRDRKGYGVQSGSTTAIIEGKEVMLITAPVYSKENDNGKGRLHLWVTDNARVHDVGPVSREDDDAAASSLLVKSEDELILLYERKNGDGPYSLVAMRLTEQLERIKSAVKTWKELDSALRVPTGGLVGFLSSTLDGTAWKDEYLGVNAAVGSGMTSTESGVALKGAEAQWPVGDMGQTVPYYFTNNKFTLSATVTIHEVPEADSSPILLIGARLNDTASTVLFQLSYTSERTWNLTLHKMEFLVKPSGDIGEWKPNTAIRVTVQKNNDDEWFVYANGRTIYETDENELSDDELVQLDETDQFGPHRISHFFFGAGNKKDEGGSHVTVADVLLYNRILFDDDLRNLNARTVPIRHPAAEELHTAVEVTGTEEEKWKATQLATSLADVEEAPIAQPADSRSVRVLAGSESSAENVTEELSPRTAATNDTSVPETNHSASDGSMGPEDRLALITDAKLILHDLSGDSTACVRVSRVLLLLLGLCALVAFF
;
A
#
# COMPACT_ATOMS: atom_id res chain seq x y z
N MET A 1 50.50 -17.65 -25.66
CA MET A 1 51.59 -18.66 -25.75
C MET A 1 50.97 -20.06 -25.57
N LEU A 2 51.75 -21.13 -25.81
CA LEU A 2 51.43 -22.55 -25.53
C LEU A 2 51.15 -22.79 -24.02
N SER A 3 50.54 -23.87 -23.48
CA SER A 3 49.97 -25.18 -23.90
C SER A 3 49.14 -25.76 -22.69
N ARG A 4 48.42 -26.90 -22.64
CA ARG A 4 48.04 -28.07 -23.49
C ARG A 4 46.72 -28.67 -22.88
N VAL A 5 45.66 -29.03 -23.61
CA VAL A 5 45.36 -30.31 -24.34
C VAL A 5 44.98 -31.54 -23.48
N ALA A 6 43.70 -31.95 -23.58
CA ALA A 6 43.14 -33.31 -23.80
C ALA A 6 41.59 -33.21 -23.83
N ALA A 7 40.76 -33.69 -24.77
CA ALA A 7 40.79 -34.72 -25.83
C ALA A 7 40.68 -36.18 -25.34
N ALA A 8 39.82 -37.08 -25.88
CA ALA A 8 38.67 -36.92 -26.78
C ALA A 8 37.83 -38.23 -26.90
N VAL A 9 36.51 -38.10 -27.16
CA VAL A 9 35.61 -39.01 -27.93
C VAL A 9 35.53 -40.53 -27.59
N LYS A 10 34.31 -41.03 -27.31
CA LYS A 10 33.70 -42.19 -28.03
C LYS A 10 32.23 -42.49 -27.68
N ALA A 11 31.46 -42.83 -28.71
CA ALA A 11 30.33 -43.77 -28.68
C ALA A 11 30.67 -44.94 -29.64
N PRO A 12 30.04 -46.14 -29.53
CA PRO A 12 28.89 -46.39 -30.42
C PRO A 12 27.82 -47.41 -29.91
N ARG A 13 26.73 -47.48 -30.70
CA ARG A 13 25.54 -48.37 -30.68
C ARG A 13 25.80 -49.88 -30.44
N THR A 14 24.81 -50.62 -29.92
CA THR A 14 24.08 -51.72 -30.63
C THR A 14 22.88 -52.31 -29.84
N HIS A 15 21.97 -53.02 -30.52
CA HIS A 15 20.76 -53.68 -29.96
C HIS A 15 21.04 -55.03 -29.26
N ASN A 16 20.11 -55.52 -28.40
CA ASN A 16 19.24 -56.69 -28.73
C ASN A 16 18.25 -57.16 -27.62
N ARG A 17 16.95 -57.21 -27.99
CA ARG A 17 15.96 -58.32 -27.82
C ARG A 17 15.38 -58.75 -26.44
N ARG A 18 14.11 -59.18 -26.55
CA ARG A 18 13.20 -59.93 -25.64
C ARG A 18 12.54 -59.12 -24.51
N GLY A 19 11.31 -59.44 -24.09
CA GLY A 19 10.45 -60.58 -24.45
C GLY A 19 8.96 -60.23 -24.60
N VAL A 20 8.20 -61.08 -25.30
CA VAL A 20 6.75 -60.93 -25.55
C VAL A 20 5.96 -61.84 -24.62
N THR A 21 4.86 -61.33 -24.06
CA THR A 21 3.64 -62.10 -23.74
C THR A 21 2.42 -61.19 -23.93
N GLY A 22 1.25 -61.77 -24.21
CA GLY A 22 0.01 -61.02 -24.35
C GLY A 22 -1.21 -61.93 -24.57
N SER A 23 -2.38 -61.39 -24.25
CA SER A 23 -3.71 -62.01 -24.45
C SER A 23 -4.72 -60.87 -24.67
N SER A 24 -5.19 -60.66 -25.91
CA SER A 24 -6.37 -61.32 -26.49
C SER A 24 -7.67 -61.03 -25.69
N GLY A 25 -8.28 -59.87 -25.95
CA GLY A 25 -9.49 -59.40 -25.25
C GLY A 25 -10.81 -59.98 -25.76
N ARG A 26 -11.93 -59.31 -25.44
CA ARG A 26 -13.27 -59.67 -25.94
C ARG A 26 -14.20 -58.45 -26.04
N ARG A 27 -14.99 -58.35 -27.11
CA ARG A 27 -16.15 -57.43 -27.22
C ARG A 27 -17.38 -58.03 -26.53
N ARG A 28 -18.27 -57.18 -25.99
CA ARG A 28 -19.74 -57.16 -26.12
C ARG A 28 -20.31 -55.95 -25.35
N GLU A 29 -21.06 -55.03 -25.96
CA GLU A 29 -22.46 -55.09 -26.47
C GLU A 29 -23.55 -54.93 -25.39
N GLY A 30 -24.22 -53.76 -25.40
CA GLY A 30 -25.66 -53.61 -25.08
C GLY A 30 -26.08 -53.32 -23.63
N GLY A 31 -27.10 -52.45 -23.47
CA GLY A 31 -27.84 -52.27 -22.21
C GLY A 31 -28.35 -50.84 -21.98
N GLU A 32 -29.63 -50.57 -22.26
CA GLU A 32 -30.32 -49.33 -21.88
C GLU A 32 -30.80 -49.39 -20.42
N SER A 33 -30.83 -48.26 -19.70
CA SER A 33 -31.85 -47.98 -18.68
C SER A 33 -31.80 -46.53 -18.16
N GLU A 34 -32.85 -45.76 -18.46
CA GLU A 34 -33.18 -44.51 -17.76
C GLU A 34 -33.95 -44.84 -16.45
N PRO A 35 -33.75 -44.08 -15.37
CA PRO A 35 -34.79 -43.92 -14.36
C PRO A 35 -35.09 -42.46 -13.99
N GLN A 36 -36.21 -41.96 -14.54
CA GLN A 36 -37.19 -41.02 -13.98
C GLN A 36 -36.75 -39.90 -13.01
N ARG A 37 -37.07 -38.65 -13.39
CA ARG A 37 -37.22 -37.52 -12.45
C ARG A 37 -38.34 -37.76 -11.42
N PRO A 38 -38.13 -37.49 -10.12
CA PRO A 38 -39.20 -37.02 -9.23
C PRO A 38 -39.47 -35.53 -9.48
N ASN A 39 -40.73 -35.08 -9.37
CA ASN A 39 -41.13 -33.72 -9.73
C ASN A 39 -41.66 -32.93 -8.53
N MET A 40 -41.03 -31.78 -8.25
CA MET A 40 -41.39 -30.74 -7.26
C MET A 40 -41.71 -31.13 -5.81
N SER A 41 -41.09 -30.39 -4.88
CA SER A 41 -41.89 -29.74 -3.83
C SER A 41 -41.46 -28.27 -3.71
N ARG A 42 -42.44 -27.35 -3.70
CA ARG A 42 -42.18 -25.96 -3.31
C ARG A 42 -42.07 -25.92 -1.79
N ARG A 43 -41.01 -25.33 -1.25
CA ARG A 43 -41.03 -24.75 0.10
C ARG A 43 -40.56 -23.31 0.03
N VAL A 44 -41.24 -22.47 0.79
CA VAL A 44 -40.90 -21.06 0.99
C VAL A 44 -39.70 -21.03 1.93
N PHE A 45 -38.67 -20.23 1.63
CA PHE A 45 -37.60 -19.97 2.59
C PHE A 45 -38.11 -19.06 3.71
N ASP A 46 -37.79 -19.40 4.95
CA ASP A 46 -38.28 -18.66 6.12
C ASP A 46 -37.69 -17.24 6.17
N SER A 47 -38.57 -16.26 5.95
CA SER A 47 -38.23 -14.83 5.91
C SER A 47 -37.76 -14.26 7.26
N THR A 48 -37.79 -15.06 8.33
CA THR A 48 -37.43 -14.68 9.70
C THR A 48 -35.92 -14.64 9.93
N VAL A 49 -35.13 -15.52 9.31
CA VAL A 49 -33.66 -15.50 9.44
C VAL A 49 -33.07 -14.25 8.80
N LEU A 50 -33.57 -13.88 7.60
CA LEU A 50 -33.14 -12.66 6.92
C LEU A 50 -33.50 -11.40 7.74
N LEU A 51 -34.66 -11.40 8.39
CA LEU A 51 -35.09 -10.29 9.25
C LEU A 51 -34.19 -10.15 10.49
N LEU A 52 -33.70 -11.26 11.05
CA LEU A 52 -32.78 -11.27 12.20
C LEU A 52 -31.41 -10.68 11.83
N VAL A 53 -30.87 -11.02 10.66
CA VAL A 53 -29.62 -10.44 10.13
C VAL A 53 -29.78 -8.95 9.84
N VAL A 54 -30.89 -8.53 9.20
CA VAL A 54 -31.17 -7.11 8.92
C VAL A 54 -31.38 -6.31 10.20
N VAL A 55 -32.03 -6.87 11.23
CA VAL A 55 -32.17 -6.20 12.55
C VAL A 55 -30.83 -6.09 13.27
N MET A 56 -29.94 -7.09 13.18
CA MET A 56 -28.58 -6.94 13.71
C MET A 56 -27.79 -5.84 13.00
N MET A 57 -27.82 -5.77 11.66
CA MET A 57 -27.14 -4.68 10.95
C MET A 57 -27.73 -3.29 11.26
N MET A 58 -29.06 -3.19 11.40
CA MET A 58 -29.72 -1.93 11.76
C MET A 58 -29.44 -1.46 13.19
N MET A 59 -29.17 -2.37 14.14
CA MET A 59 -28.86 -1.99 15.54
C MET A 59 -27.40 -1.63 15.79
N CYS A 60 -26.49 -1.90 14.85
CA CYS A 60 -25.07 -1.52 14.98
C CYS A 60 -24.78 -0.05 14.62
N CYS A 61 -25.76 0.70 14.06
CA CYS A 61 -25.62 2.14 13.79
C CYS A 61 -26.01 3.02 15.01
N GLY A 62 -25.59 2.63 16.21
CA GLY A 62 -25.78 3.40 17.44
C GLY A 62 -24.55 4.22 17.82
N THR A 63 -24.61 5.54 17.71
CA THR A 63 -23.57 6.46 18.19
C THR A 63 -23.50 6.46 19.72
N GLY A 64 -22.61 5.62 20.28
CA GLY A 64 -22.47 5.45 21.73
C GLY A 64 -21.24 4.66 22.19
N GLY A 65 -20.13 4.70 21.44
CA GLY A 65 -18.92 3.91 21.73
C GLY A 65 -17.84 4.61 22.57
N ASP A 66 -17.61 5.91 22.33
CA ASP A 66 -16.36 6.58 22.75
C ASP A 66 -16.15 6.60 24.27
N ALA A 67 -17.22 6.84 25.04
CA ALA A 67 -17.16 6.92 26.50
C ALA A 67 -16.71 5.62 27.20
N ALA A 68 -16.98 4.46 26.58
CA ALA A 68 -16.60 3.16 27.13
C ALA A 68 -15.15 2.78 26.81
N VAL A 69 -14.63 3.20 25.65
CA VAL A 69 -13.24 2.94 25.24
C VAL A 69 -12.26 3.81 26.03
N GLU A 70 -12.61 5.07 26.29
CA GLU A 70 -11.79 5.98 27.12
C GLU A 70 -11.61 5.45 28.56
N GLN A 71 -12.66 4.94 29.19
CA GLN A 71 -12.55 4.37 30.55
C GLN A 71 -11.68 3.11 30.64
N ALA A 72 -11.44 2.41 29.53
CA ALA A 72 -10.51 1.26 29.49
C ALA A 72 -9.04 1.67 29.33
N ARG A 73 -8.75 2.86 28.81
CA ARG A 73 -7.36 3.36 28.59
C ARG A 73 -6.68 3.75 29.90
N ALA A 74 -7.40 4.44 30.79
CA ALA A 74 -6.91 5.09 32.01
C ALA A 74 -6.35 4.17 33.13
N ALA A 75 -6.07 2.90 32.84
CA ALA A 75 -5.54 1.92 33.81
C ALA A 75 -4.43 0.99 33.25
N VAL A 76 -4.04 1.13 31.97
CA VAL A 76 -2.98 0.30 31.38
C VAL A 76 -1.61 0.92 31.65
N ASP A 77 -0.91 0.36 32.63
CA ASP A 77 0.49 0.65 32.89
C ASP A 77 1.38 -0.10 31.90
N PHE A 78 1.79 0.60 30.83
CA PHE A 78 2.67 0.10 29.77
C PHE A 78 4.11 -0.23 30.23
N PHE A 79 4.45 0.06 31.50
CA PHE A 79 5.75 -0.21 32.11
C PHE A 79 5.75 -1.55 32.88
N LYS A 80 4.63 -2.28 32.90
CA LYS A 80 4.53 -3.64 33.47
C LYS A 80 5.15 -4.68 32.54
N GLY A 81 6.02 -5.52 33.11
CA GLY A 81 6.74 -6.57 32.38
C GLY A 81 8.09 -6.11 31.79
N THR A 82 8.48 -4.86 32.03
CA THR A 82 9.79 -4.30 31.68
C THR A 82 10.63 -3.99 32.92
N THR A 83 11.96 -3.99 32.77
CA THR A 83 12.87 -3.68 33.89
C THR A 83 13.19 -2.18 33.91
N PRO A 84 12.87 -1.44 34.98
CA PRO A 84 13.29 -0.04 35.14
C PRO A 84 14.81 0.06 35.27
N ILE A 85 15.41 1.03 34.58
CA ILE A 85 16.85 1.29 34.68
C ILE A 85 17.06 2.41 35.69
N SER A 86 17.35 2.07 36.95
CA SER A 86 17.55 3.02 38.06
C SER A 86 18.73 3.99 37.90
N PHE A 87 19.53 3.82 36.84
CA PHE A 87 20.74 4.60 36.53
C PHE A 87 20.68 5.26 35.14
N ALA A 88 19.58 5.11 34.39
CA ALA A 88 19.38 5.75 33.08
C ALA A 88 19.06 7.25 33.21
N ASN A 89 20.07 8.03 33.59
CA ASN A 89 19.96 9.47 33.71
C ASN A 89 20.00 10.10 32.32
N TRP A 90 18.98 10.88 31.96
CA TRP A 90 18.99 11.73 30.76
C TRP A 90 19.47 13.13 31.12
N LYS A 91 20.41 13.69 30.36
CA LYS A 91 20.96 15.03 30.56
C LYS A 91 20.75 15.89 29.32
N GLU A 92 20.44 17.17 29.52
CA GLU A 92 20.46 18.19 28.45
C GLU A 92 21.90 18.39 27.96
N PHE A 93 22.06 18.55 26.64
CA PHE A 93 23.36 18.66 25.99
C PHE A 93 24.08 19.97 26.39
N GLU A 94 25.31 19.86 26.92
CA GLU A 94 26.00 20.99 27.56
C GLU A 94 26.72 21.96 26.61
N ASP A 95 26.93 23.17 27.12
CA ASP A 95 27.56 24.33 26.49
C ASP A 95 29.05 24.09 26.16
N GLY A 96 29.31 23.30 25.13
CA GLY A 96 30.63 22.77 24.82
C GLY A 96 30.68 22.03 23.49
N SER A 97 29.72 21.15 23.24
CA SER A 97 29.66 20.28 22.07
C SER A 97 28.68 20.80 21.00
N LYS A 98 28.58 20.11 19.86
CA LYS A 98 27.71 20.52 18.74
C LYS A 98 26.89 19.33 18.20
N ILE A 99 25.62 19.56 17.88
CA ILE A 99 24.83 18.64 17.03
C ILE A 99 25.42 18.73 15.61
N THR A 100 25.92 17.61 15.10
CA THR A 100 26.54 17.54 13.77
C THR A 100 25.50 17.30 12.69
N SER A 101 24.54 16.39 12.90
CA SER A 101 23.55 15.93 11.91
C SER A 101 22.21 15.55 12.56
N LEU A 102 21.09 15.76 11.86
CA LEU A 102 19.74 15.35 12.27
C LEU A 102 19.18 14.27 11.33
N ARG A 103 18.82 13.10 11.87
CA ARG A 103 18.34 11.93 11.10
C ARG A 103 17.05 11.33 11.67
N VAL A 104 16.40 10.46 10.90
CA VAL A 104 15.21 9.66 11.29
C VAL A 104 14.09 10.55 11.87
N PRO A 105 13.50 11.43 11.04
CA PRO A 105 12.45 12.34 11.49
C PRO A 105 11.18 11.61 11.92
N GLY A 106 10.60 12.08 13.02
CA GLY A 106 9.25 11.75 13.47
C GLY A 106 8.49 13.01 13.89
N LEU A 107 7.19 13.06 13.61
CA LEU A 107 6.28 14.10 14.07
C LEU A 107 5.42 13.57 15.22
N VAL A 108 5.31 14.34 16.31
CA VAL A 108 4.42 14.03 17.44
C VAL A 108 3.52 15.23 17.76
N LYS A 109 2.21 14.98 17.90
CA LYS A 109 1.20 15.94 18.36
C LYS A 109 0.81 15.58 19.79
N VAL A 110 0.88 16.52 20.72
CA VAL A 110 0.51 16.34 22.13
C VAL A 110 -0.40 17.49 22.56
N GLY A 111 -1.67 17.21 22.83
CA GLY A 111 -2.69 18.28 22.82
C GLY A 111 -2.71 18.95 21.44
N ASP A 112 -2.63 20.27 21.39
CA ASP A 112 -2.47 21.03 20.13
C ASP A 112 -1.01 21.32 19.76
N ASP A 113 -0.07 21.06 20.66
CA ASP A 113 1.36 21.28 20.42
C ASP A 113 1.94 20.22 19.48
N LEU A 114 2.80 20.68 18.58
CA LEU A 114 3.46 19.84 17.58
C LEU A 114 4.98 19.89 17.80
N PHE A 115 5.64 18.73 17.70
CA PHE A 115 7.09 18.63 17.82
C PHE A 115 7.68 17.79 16.69
N ALA A 116 8.84 18.21 16.20
CA ALA A 116 9.78 17.31 15.53
C ALA A 116 10.55 16.53 16.60
N VAL A 117 10.75 15.24 16.36
CA VAL A 117 11.67 14.37 17.10
C VAL A 117 12.63 13.72 16.09
N ALA A 118 13.91 13.63 16.44
CA ALA A 118 14.95 13.13 15.54
C ALA A 118 16.12 12.50 16.30
N GLU A 119 16.89 11.66 15.61
CA GLU A 119 18.22 11.22 16.01
C GLU A 119 19.20 12.38 15.80
N GLY A 120 19.77 12.89 16.89
CA GLY A 120 20.82 13.89 16.86
C GLY A 120 22.19 13.25 16.97
N GLN A 121 22.93 13.22 15.86
CA GLN A 121 24.37 12.93 15.94
C GLN A 121 25.05 14.15 16.55
N CYS A 122 25.83 13.94 17.61
CA CYS A 122 26.46 14.97 18.41
C CYS A 122 27.96 14.68 18.55
N GLY A 123 28.78 15.71 18.73
CA GLY A 123 30.21 15.52 18.94
C GLY A 123 30.91 16.72 19.58
N GLU A 124 32.09 16.46 20.13
CA GLU A 124 32.98 17.48 20.67
C GLU A 124 33.55 18.37 19.57
N LYS A 125 33.85 19.64 19.89
CA LYS A 125 34.43 20.61 18.93
C LYS A 125 35.77 20.16 18.33
N ASP A 126 36.53 19.37 19.08
CA ASP A 126 37.87 18.89 18.69
C ASP A 126 37.83 17.48 18.03
N GLY A 127 36.63 16.90 17.84
CA GLY A 127 36.42 15.68 17.06
C GLY A 127 36.82 14.36 17.73
N ALA A 128 37.09 14.36 19.05
CA ALA A 128 37.57 13.17 19.77
C ALA A 128 36.49 12.11 20.09
N GLY A 129 35.20 12.44 19.92
CA GLY A 129 34.10 11.49 20.08
C GLY A 129 32.79 11.95 19.44
N SER A 130 32.00 10.98 18.97
CA SER A 130 30.64 11.17 18.47
C SER A 130 29.66 10.33 19.28
N CYS A 131 28.62 10.97 19.81
CA CYS A 131 27.57 10.34 20.61
C CYS A 131 26.19 10.66 20.00
N ALA A 132 25.25 9.73 20.13
CA ALA A 132 23.87 9.94 19.69
C ALA A 132 23.01 10.51 20.83
N GLY A 133 21.96 11.25 20.48
CA GLY A 133 20.95 11.76 21.41
C GLY A 133 19.58 11.88 20.75
N ILE A 134 18.53 12.06 21.56
CA ILE A 134 17.21 12.43 21.03
C ILE A 134 17.15 13.95 20.96
N VAL A 135 16.95 14.48 19.76
CA VAL A 135 16.65 15.91 19.55
C VAL A 135 15.14 16.07 19.44
N SER A 136 14.61 17.10 20.11
CA SER A 136 13.23 17.56 19.96
C SER A 136 13.15 19.06 19.71
N LYS A 137 12.12 19.51 18.99
CA LYS A 137 11.86 20.92 18.71
C LYS A 137 10.36 21.17 18.57
N HIS A 138 9.82 22.18 19.26
CA HIS A 138 8.44 22.65 19.10
C HIS A 138 8.25 23.39 17.75
N LEU A 139 7.11 23.18 17.09
CA LEU A 139 6.86 23.60 15.71
C LEU A 139 5.69 24.60 15.59
N ASP A 140 6.02 25.89 15.53
CA ASP A 140 5.09 27.01 15.25
C ASP A 140 5.08 27.34 13.74
N ILE A 141 4.55 26.42 12.91
CA ILE A 141 4.56 26.53 11.44
C ILE A 141 3.41 27.42 10.96
N ARG A 142 3.59 28.74 11.06
CA ARG A 142 2.54 29.72 10.72
C ARG A 142 2.22 29.80 9.22
N SER A 143 3.22 29.67 8.36
CA SER A 143 3.06 29.71 6.90
C SER A 143 4.28 29.12 6.18
N GLY A 144 4.05 28.37 5.11
CA GLY A 144 5.13 27.87 4.23
C GLY A 144 5.98 26.75 4.86
N SER A 145 7.28 27.02 5.02
CA SER A 145 8.28 26.02 5.41
C SER A 145 9.27 26.56 6.44
N MET A 146 9.70 25.70 7.37
CA MET A 146 10.59 26.00 8.48
C MET A 146 11.87 25.15 8.39
N ASP A 147 13.02 25.79 8.21
CA ASP A 147 14.32 25.12 8.31
C ASP A 147 14.68 24.80 9.77
N ILE A 148 15.22 23.61 9.98
CA ILE A 148 15.71 23.14 11.27
C ILE A 148 17.20 22.79 11.10
N SER A 149 18.05 23.79 11.32
CA SER A 149 19.51 23.65 11.27
C SER A 149 20.03 22.91 12.50
N THR A 150 21.14 22.18 12.35
CA THR A 150 21.89 21.61 13.50
C THR A 150 22.52 22.67 14.41
N SER A 151 22.48 23.94 14.02
CA SER A 151 22.89 25.12 14.80
C SER A 151 21.73 25.92 15.39
N ASP A 152 20.51 25.40 15.37
CA ASP A 152 19.32 26.08 15.90
C ASP A 152 19.28 25.99 17.44
N ILE A 153 19.30 27.14 18.10
CA ILE A 153 19.34 27.28 19.57
C ILE A 153 18.06 26.80 20.29
N SER A 154 16.99 26.52 19.54
CA SER A 154 15.74 25.96 20.07
C SER A 154 15.65 24.43 19.97
N LEU A 155 16.73 23.76 19.51
CA LEU A 155 16.85 22.29 19.59
C LEU A 155 17.10 21.86 21.04
N PHE A 156 16.16 21.11 21.61
CA PHE A 156 16.35 20.45 22.89
C PHE A 156 16.89 19.03 22.66
N CYS A 157 18.20 18.87 22.81
CA CYS A 157 18.88 17.58 22.74
C CYS A 157 19.07 17.01 24.15
N MET A 158 18.64 15.77 24.35
CA MET A 158 18.94 14.98 25.54
C MET A 158 19.74 13.73 25.19
N GLN A 159 20.72 13.40 26.03
CA GLN A 159 21.58 12.23 25.90
C GLN A 159 21.45 11.32 27.12
N LEU A 160 21.59 10.01 26.89
CA LEU A 160 21.69 9.01 27.95
C LEU A 160 23.10 9.09 28.55
N VAL A 161 23.19 9.35 29.84
CA VAL A 161 24.46 9.55 30.56
C VAL A 161 25.12 8.21 30.86
N ASP A 162 26.42 8.10 30.57
CA ASP A 162 27.24 6.97 30.98
C ASP A 162 27.45 6.95 32.50
N THR A 163 27.54 5.75 33.07
CA THR A 163 27.82 5.55 34.49
C THR A 163 28.78 4.39 34.65
N ALA A 164 29.57 4.35 35.72
CA ALA A 164 30.50 3.26 36.00
C ALA A 164 29.83 1.86 36.14
N GLU A 165 28.50 1.80 36.19
CA GLU A 165 27.69 0.58 36.22
C GLU A 165 27.06 0.23 34.85
N ASN A 166 27.05 1.15 33.87
CA ASN A 166 26.47 0.97 32.54
C ASN A 166 27.38 1.62 31.47
N SER A 167 28.17 0.81 30.77
CA SER A 167 29.17 1.25 29.77
C SER A 167 28.57 1.65 28.42
N PHE A 168 27.72 2.68 28.42
CA PHE A 168 27.09 3.30 27.25
C PHE A 168 27.99 4.28 26.47
N GLU A 169 29.20 4.63 26.93
CA GLU A 169 30.12 5.67 26.38
C GLU A 169 30.30 5.74 24.85
N THR A 170 30.02 4.63 24.14
CA THR A 170 30.28 4.44 22.71
C THR A 170 29.06 3.82 21.99
N THR A 171 27.86 4.17 22.47
CA THR A 171 26.60 3.63 21.96
C THR A 171 26.02 4.48 20.84
N GLU A 172 25.68 3.83 19.74
CA GLU A 172 24.77 4.36 18.73
C GLU A 172 23.33 4.16 19.25
N LEU A 173 22.67 5.26 19.63
CA LEU A 173 21.23 5.29 19.89
C LEU A 173 20.53 5.38 18.54
N LEU A 174 20.06 4.23 18.06
CA LEU A 174 19.60 4.05 16.69
C LEU A 174 18.09 4.21 16.56
N ARG A 175 17.69 5.08 15.63
CA ARG A 175 16.38 5.12 14.95
C ARG A 175 15.19 5.30 15.90
N PRO A 176 15.04 6.49 16.53
CA PRO A 176 13.90 6.80 17.41
C PRO A 176 12.57 6.54 16.70
N THR A 177 11.76 5.70 17.33
CA THR A 177 10.43 5.33 16.83
C THR A 177 9.39 5.85 17.82
N THR A 178 8.62 6.85 17.40
CA THR A 178 7.76 7.67 18.28
C THR A 178 6.35 7.10 18.41
N LEU A 179 5.69 7.41 19.52
CA LEU A 179 4.29 7.07 19.79
C LEU A 179 3.73 8.10 20.79
N VAL A 180 2.46 8.50 20.65
CA VAL A 180 1.81 9.38 21.64
C VAL A 180 0.65 8.64 22.30
N ILE A 181 0.56 8.75 23.62
CA ILE A 181 -0.56 8.22 24.42
C ILE A 181 -0.93 9.29 25.43
N GLU A 182 -2.17 9.76 25.40
CA GLU A 182 -2.65 10.90 26.20
C GLU A 182 -1.70 12.11 26.05
N ASN A 183 -1.15 12.61 27.15
CA ASN A 183 -0.20 13.74 27.17
C ASN A 183 1.28 13.29 27.26
N SER A 184 1.59 12.02 27.01
CA SER A 184 2.95 11.46 27.07
C SER A 184 3.44 11.01 25.69
N VAL A 185 4.70 11.33 25.38
CA VAL A 185 5.43 10.83 24.22
C VAL A 185 6.24 9.61 24.64
N TYR A 186 6.16 8.53 23.87
CA TYR A 186 6.94 7.32 24.05
C TYR A 186 7.90 7.19 22.86
N VAL A 187 9.15 6.82 23.13
CA VAL A 187 10.16 6.57 22.08
C VAL A 187 10.81 5.23 22.33
N LEU A 188 10.77 4.36 21.31
CA LEU A 188 11.57 3.16 21.25
C LEU A 188 12.91 3.47 20.58
N LEU A 189 14.02 3.03 21.18
CA LEU A 189 15.39 3.18 20.69
C LEU A 189 16.08 1.81 20.58
N GLY A 190 16.95 1.64 19.58
CA GLY A 190 18.02 0.65 19.64
C GLY A 190 19.23 1.22 20.40
N ASN A 191 19.86 0.41 21.26
CA ASN A 191 21.02 0.79 22.06
C ASN A 191 22.16 -0.20 21.76
N TYR A 192 23.06 0.17 20.82
CA TYR A 192 24.07 -0.73 20.25
C TYR A 192 25.50 -0.16 20.38
N CYS A 193 26.48 -1.00 20.73
CA CYS A 193 27.89 -0.61 20.87
C CYS A 193 28.80 -1.53 20.03
N HIS A 194 29.67 -0.96 19.20
CA HIS A 194 30.54 -1.68 18.27
C HIS A 194 31.99 -1.88 18.75
N THR A 195 32.42 -1.23 19.83
CA THR A 195 33.85 -0.98 20.13
C THR A 195 34.43 -1.75 21.30
N LYS A 196 33.61 -2.33 22.19
CA LYS A 196 34.07 -3.08 23.38
C LYS A 196 33.84 -4.58 23.20
N GLN A 197 34.85 -5.39 23.55
CA GLN A 197 34.73 -6.85 23.55
C GLN A 197 33.74 -7.30 24.64
N GLN A 198 32.94 -8.34 24.38
CA GLN A 198 31.91 -8.81 25.31
C GLN A 198 32.51 -9.31 26.63
N VAL A 199 32.48 -8.46 27.66
CA VAL A 199 32.70 -8.83 29.07
C VAL A 199 31.37 -9.31 29.65
N GLU A 200 31.45 -10.36 30.49
CA GLU A 200 30.36 -11.15 31.08
C GLU A 200 29.01 -10.42 31.29
N GLY A 201 28.15 -10.43 30.27
CA GLY A 201 26.74 -10.05 30.35
C GLY A 201 26.40 -8.55 30.42
N THR A 202 27.38 -7.64 30.50
CA THR A 202 27.12 -6.19 30.73
C THR A 202 27.01 -5.34 29.48
N ASN A 203 27.26 -5.90 28.29
CA ASN A 203 27.22 -5.20 27.00
C ASN A 203 26.31 -5.92 25.99
N GLU A 204 25.11 -6.32 26.41
CA GLU A 204 24.07 -6.80 25.50
C GLU A 204 23.42 -5.64 24.72
N PRO A 205 23.20 -5.76 23.39
CA PRO A 205 22.34 -4.85 22.66
C PRO A 205 20.94 -4.81 23.27
N ALA A 206 20.45 -3.61 23.58
CA ALA A 206 19.19 -3.41 24.28
C ALA A 206 18.18 -2.62 23.42
N LEU A 207 16.89 -2.91 23.61
CA LEU A 207 15.83 -2.01 23.20
C LEU A 207 15.42 -1.18 24.42
N LEU A 208 15.43 0.15 24.27
CA LEU A 208 15.04 1.07 25.33
C LEU A 208 13.69 1.70 25.00
N LEU A 209 12.74 1.63 25.93
CA LEU A 209 11.50 2.41 25.88
C LEU A 209 11.63 3.60 26.82
N VAL A 210 11.52 4.80 26.27
CA VAL A 210 11.70 6.08 26.94
C VAL A 210 10.38 6.82 26.97
N LYS A 211 10.05 7.45 28.11
CA LYS A 211 8.83 8.26 28.29
C LYS A 211 9.19 9.73 28.46
N GLY A 212 8.55 10.58 27.67
CA GLY A 212 8.70 12.02 27.69
C GLY A 212 7.40 12.73 28.01
N THR A 213 7.49 13.80 28.80
CA THR A 213 6.38 14.72 29.07
C THR A 213 6.67 16.08 28.48
N VAL A 214 5.68 16.70 27.85
CA VAL A 214 5.78 18.11 27.44
C VAL A 214 5.86 18.99 28.69
N PHE A 215 6.81 19.93 28.68
CA PHE A 215 7.01 20.93 29.72
C PHE A 215 7.16 22.32 29.08
N ASP A 216 6.65 23.34 29.74
CA ASP A 216 6.65 24.73 29.26
C ASP A 216 7.61 25.56 30.12
N GLU A 217 8.68 26.09 29.49
CA GLU A 217 9.68 26.94 30.14
C GLU A 217 9.38 28.45 29.98
N GLY A 218 8.28 28.81 29.33
CA GLY A 218 7.87 30.20 29.07
C GLY A 218 8.41 30.76 27.76
N GLY A 219 7.58 31.56 27.08
CA GLY A 219 7.75 31.87 25.67
C GLY A 219 7.40 30.68 24.78
N ASN A 220 7.69 30.73 23.48
CA ASN A 220 7.39 29.63 22.54
C ASN A 220 8.44 28.50 22.63
N ASN A 221 8.82 28.12 23.86
CA ASN A 221 9.97 27.26 24.18
C ASN A 221 9.54 25.98 24.91
N LYS A 222 8.47 25.33 24.43
CA LYS A 222 8.03 24.04 24.98
C LYS A 222 9.04 22.95 24.62
N LYS A 223 9.32 22.04 25.57
CA LYS A 223 10.30 20.95 25.45
C LYS A 223 9.67 19.61 25.81
N ILE A 224 10.17 18.51 25.24
CA ILE A 224 9.81 17.15 25.67
C ILE A 224 10.91 16.64 26.60
N ARG A 225 10.67 16.59 27.91
CA ARG A 225 11.64 16.09 28.90
C ARG A 225 11.46 14.59 29.10
N TRP A 226 12.51 13.80 28.88
CA TRP A 226 12.52 12.35 29.11
C TRP A 226 12.71 12.06 30.60
N ASN A 227 11.77 11.33 31.21
CA ASN A 227 11.67 11.14 32.66
C ASN A 227 11.88 9.69 33.12
N GLU A 228 11.46 8.71 32.31
CA GLU A 228 11.45 7.29 32.66
C GLU A 228 12.07 6.48 31.51
N THR A 229 12.82 5.42 31.83
CA THR A 229 13.48 4.55 30.82
C THR A 229 13.52 3.09 31.28
N LEU A 230 13.24 2.20 30.34
CA LEU A 230 13.06 0.76 30.54
C LEU A 230 13.92 -0.03 29.57
N VAL A 231 14.42 -1.19 29.99
CA VAL A 231 14.81 -2.25 29.03
C VAL A 231 13.57 -3.02 28.60
N VAL A 232 13.35 -3.10 27.29
CA VAL A 232 12.38 -3.99 26.67
C VAL A 232 13.08 -5.26 26.18
N LYS A 233 12.65 -6.43 26.66
CA LYS A 233 13.07 -7.74 26.15
C LYS A 233 11.85 -8.49 25.61
N PRO A 234 11.55 -8.42 24.31
CA PRO A 234 10.34 -9.03 23.74
C PRO A 234 10.49 -10.56 23.61
N GLU A 235 9.42 -11.29 23.85
CA GLU A 235 9.39 -12.73 23.62
C GLU A 235 9.34 -13.04 22.10
N PRO A 236 10.28 -13.82 21.55
CA PRO A 236 10.21 -14.28 20.16
C PRO A 236 9.08 -15.31 19.98
N LYS A 237 8.61 -15.44 18.74
CA LYS A 237 7.46 -16.24 18.34
C LYS A 237 7.59 -16.65 16.86
N GLY A 238 7.36 -17.92 16.54
CA GLY A 238 7.40 -18.38 15.13
C GLY A 238 8.77 -18.20 14.49
N GLU A 239 8.82 -17.52 13.34
CA GLU A 239 10.07 -17.27 12.60
C GLU A 239 11.07 -16.42 13.40
N SER A 240 10.57 -15.51 14.24
CA SER A 240 11.42 -14.62 15.04
C SER A 240 12.30 -15.33 16.09
N HIS A 241 12.10 -16.63 16.33
CA HIS A 241 13.02 -17.47 17.11
C HIS A 241 14.40 -17.68 16.44
N SER A 242 14.57 -17.34 15.15
CA SER A 242 15.84 -17.54 14.41
C SER A 242 16.62 -16.26 14.12
N LEU A 243 16.22 -15.12 14.65
CA LEU A 243 16.86 -13.82 14.39
C LEU A 243 18.18 -13.65 15.16
N THR A 244 19.09 -12.86 14.61
CA THR A 244 20.45 -12.62 15.13
C THR A 244 20.67 -11.17 15.58
N GLU A 245 19.83 -10.25 15.12
CA GLU A 245 19.90 -8.80 15.38
C GLU A 245 18.46 -8.24 15.37
N LEU A 246 18.17 -7.20 16.16
CA LEU A 246 16.85 -6.57 16.25
C LEU A 246 17.01 -5.06 16.53
N ILE A 247 16.44 -4.22 15.67
CA ILE A 247 16.54 -2.75 15.70
C ILE A 247 15.16 -2.13 15.41
N GLY A 248 14.88 -0.95 15.97
CA GLY A 248 13.65 -0.20 15.68
C GLY A 248 13.49 0.21 14.21
N GLY A 249 12.24 0.34 13.77
CA GLY A 249 11.86 0.72 12.40
C GLY A 249 11.99 2.20 12.07
N GLY A 250 12.09 3.07 13.08
CA GLY A 250 12.11 4.53 12.91
C GLY A 250 10.72 5.10 12.63
N GLY A 251 10.59 6.44 12.69
CA GLY A 251 9.32 7.12 12.43
C GLY A 251 8.31 6.93 13.57
N SER A 252 7.23 6.18 13.32
CA SER A 252 6.08 6.09 14.22
C SER A 252 5.59 4.65 14.46
N GLY A 253 5.20 4.37 15.70
CA GLY A 253 4.40 3.20 16.08
C GLY A 253 2.89 3.48 16.01
N ALA A 254 2.08 2.51 16.41
CA ALA A 254 0.62 2.58 16.40
C ALA A 254 -0.01 2.09 17.73
N VAL A 255 -1.22 2.58 18.02
CA VAL A 255 -2.09 2.09 19.11
C VAL A 255 -3.32 1.39 18.51
N MET A 256 -3.49 0.11 18.83
CA MET A 256 -4.66 -0.67 18.39
C MET A 256 -5.88 -0.39 19.28
N GLY A 257 -7.09 -0.67 18.78
CA GLY A 257 -8.34 -0.45 19.51
C GLY A 257 -8.45 -1.21 20.84
N ASP A 258 -7.70 -2.30 21.01
CA ASP A 258 -7.60 -3.09 22.24
C ASP A 258 -6.44 -2.64 23.18
N GLY A 259 -5.83 -1.48 22.90
CA GLY A 259 -4.76 -0.91 23.72
C GLY A 259 -3.38 -1.54 23.53
N LYS A 260 -3.19 -2.46 22.57
CA LYS A 260 -1.84 -2.90 22.18
C LYS A 260 -1.05 -1.71 21.61
N LEU A 261 0.20 -1.58 22.04
CA LEU A 261 1.18 -0.69 21.42
C LEU A 261 1.99 -1.51 20.42
N VAL A 262 2.17 -1.03 19.19
CA VAL A 262 2.90 -1.76 18.14
C VAL A 262 3.96 -0.86 17.51
N PHE A 263 5.20 -1.33 17.46
CA PHE A 263 6.31 -0.64 16.80
C PHE A 263 6.78 -1.42 15.55
N PRO A 264 7.12 -0.72 14.45
CA PRO A 264 7.87 -1.34 13.37
C PRO A 264 9.26 -1.74 13.87
N MET A 265 9.75 -2.87 13.41
CA MET A 265 11.08 -3.38 13.73
C MET A 265 11.73 -3.94 12.45
N GLN A 266 13.05 -3.96 12.43
CA GLN A 266 13.83 -4.73 11.48
C GLN A 266 14.79 -5.66 12.22
N ALA A 267 15.13 -6.77 11.59
CA ALA A 267 15.99 -7.79 12.15
C ALA A 267 16.91 -8.40 11.08
N LYS A 268 17.88 -9.21 11.50
CA LYS A 268 18.67 -10.06 10.61
C LYS A 268 18.41 -11.54 10.87
N ASN A 269 18.44 -12.32 9.79
CA ASN A 269 18.46 -13.77 9.81
C ASN A 269 19.88 -14.31 10.08
N LYS A 270 20.01 -15.64 10.23
CA LYS A 270 21.31 -16.35 10.43
C LYS A 270 22.27 -16.26 9.25
N ASP A 271 21.77 -15.93 8.06
CA ASP A 271 22.55 -15.66 6.84
C ASP A 271 22.95 -14.17 6.69
N GLY A 272 22.50 -13.29 7.60
CA GLY A 272 22.76 -11.85 7.57
C GLY A 272 21.77 -11.04 6.73
N THR A 273 20.83 -11.68 6.03
CA THR A 273 19.74 -11.01 5.31
C THR A 273 18.84 -10.23 6.27
N SER A 274 18.44 -9.01 5.91
CA SER A 274 17.45 -8.25 6.70
C SER A 274 16.02 -8.72 6.44
N VAL A 275 15.19 -8.67 7.48
CA VAL A 275 13.75 -8.94 7.45
C VAL A 275 12.99 -7.93 8.30
N LEU A 276 11.71 -7.74 8.01
CA LEU A 276 10.81 -6.86 8.72
C LEU A 276 9.98 -7.65 9.73
N LEU A 277 9.58 -7.00 10.83
CA LEU A 277 8.66 -7.55 11.81
C LEU A 277 8.02 -6.44 12.66
N SER A 278 7.13 -6.79 13.58
CA SER A 278 6.66 -5.85 14.61
C SER A 278 6.95 -6.37 16.01
N MET A 279 7.15 -5.42 16.93
CA MET A 279 7.16 -5.68 18.37
C MET A 279 5.89 -5.07 18.97
N SER A 280 5.14 -5.87 19.74
CA SER A 280 3.86 -5.47 20.33
C SER A 280 3.85 -5.63 21.85
N PHE A 281 3.35 -4.63 22.57
CA PHE A 281 2.91 -4.81 23.95
C PHE A 281 1.50 -5.41 23.97
N ILE A 282 1.28 -6.40 24.83
CA ILE A 282 -0.03 -7.05 25.01
C ILE A 282 -0.51 -6.76 26.44
N PRO A 283 -1.40 -5.77 26.65
CA PRO A 283 -1.87 -5.36 27.98
C PRO A 283 -2.43 -6.53 28.82
N SER A 284 -3.25 -7.39 28.21
CA SER A 284 -3.85 -8.57 28.86
C SER A 284 -2.84 -9.63 29.32
N LYS A 285 -1.57 -9.51 28.93
CA LYS A 285 -0.47 -10.39 29.37
C LYS A 285 0.61 -9.66 30.16
N ASN A 286 0.64 -8.31 30.16
CA ASN A 286 1.75 -7.48 30.63
C ASN A 286 3.11 -7.93 30.04
N LYS A 287 3.15 -8.14 28.71
CA LYS A 287 4.31 -8.69 28.00
C LYS A 287 4.51 -8.04 26.64
N TRP A 288 5.78 -7.91 26.25
CA TRP A 288 6.22 -7.58 24.90
C TRP A 288 6.46 -8.86 24.10
N GLN A 289 5.95 -8.94 22.86
CA GLN A 289 6.12 -10.09 21.97
C GLN A 289 6.45 -9.63 20.54
N LEU A 290 7.18 -10.46 19.79
CA LEU A 290 7.42 -10.27 18.35
C LEU A 290 6.31 -10.92 17.50
N SER A 291 6.12 -10.45 16.26
CA SER A 291 5.24 -11.11 15.27
C SER A 291 5.72 -12.53 14.94
N SER A 292 4.80 -13.40 14.47
CA SER A 292 5.16 -14.78 14.10
C SER A 292 5.85 -14.87 12.74
N GLU A 293 5.42 -14.04 11.80
CA GLU A 293 5.97 -13.95 10.45
C GLU A 293 6.96 -12.80 10.35
N THR A 294 7.98 -12.97 9.51
CA THR A 294 8.95 -11.93 9.17
C THR A 294 8.97 -11.65 7.65
N PRO A 295 8.10 -10.76 7.12
CA PRO A 295 8.07 -10.39 5.70
C PRO A 295 9.25 -9.50 5.29
N GLY A 296 9.28 -9.05 4.02
CA GLY A 296 10.24 -8.07 3.52
C GLY A 296 11.70 -8.54 3.57
N LYS A 297 11.98 -9.66 2.89
CA LYS A 297 13.35 -10.16 2.73
C LYS A 297 14.21 -9.13 1.99
N ASP A 298 15.36 -8.80 2.55
CA ASP A 298 16.29 -7.76 2.07
C ASP A 298 15.64 -6.35 2.03
N CYS A 299 14.62 -6.13 2.87
CA CYS A 299 14.01 -4.82 3.13
C CYS A 299 14.48 -4.21 4.46
N ARG A 300 14.35 -2.89 4.59
CA ARG A 300 14.82 -2.07 5.72
C ARG A 300 13.93 -0.86 5.97
N ASP A 301 14.14 -0.23 7.12
CA ASP A 301 13.52 1.00 7.60
C ASP A 301 11.97 1.01 7.51
N PRO A 302 11.29 0.00 8.07
CA PRO A 302 9.83 -0.09 8.00
C PRO A 302 9.14 1.02 8.79
N THR A 303 8.12 1.63 8.20
CA THR A 303 7.13 2.47 8.90
C THR A 303 5.82 1.72 9.11
N LEU A 304 5.01 2.14 10.09
CA LEU A 304 3.64 1.66 10.29
C LEU A 304 2.62 2.77 10.10
N VAL A 305 1.47 2.42 9.50
CA VAL A 305 0.23 3.17 9.61
C VAL A 305 -0.92 2.25 10.03
N LYS A 306 -1.97 2.83 10.60
CA LYS A 306 -3.17 2.10 11.03
C LYS A 306 -4.35 2.38 10.12
N TRP A 307 -4.95 1.32 9.59
CA TRP A 307 -6.24 1.37 8.91
C TRP A 307 -7.35 1.12 9.94
N LYS A 308 -8.23 2.10 10.13
CA LYS A 308 -9.22 2.15 11.21
C LYS A 308 -10.41 1.24 10.95
N GLU A 309 -10.94 1.23 9.73
CA GLU A 309 -12.13 0.46 9.33
C GLU A 309 -12.05 -1.03 9.72
N ASP A 310 -10.84 -1.56 9.70
CA ASP A 310 -10.52 -2.99 9.82
C ASP A 310 -9.68 -3.34 11.08
N GLU A 311 -9.28 -2.35 11.87
CA GLU A 311 -8.26 -2.46 12.95
C GLU A 311 -7.01 -3.26 12.51
N ARG A 312 -6.47 -2.92 11.34
CA ARG A 312 -5.26 -3.51 10.73
C ARG A 312 -4.14 -2.48 10.62
N LEU A 313 -2.91 -2.97 10.52
CA LEU A 313 -1.72 -2.16 10.26
C LEU A 313 -1.23 -2.42 8.84
N PHE A 314 -0.68 -1.38 8.21
CA PHE A 314 0.12 -1.50 6.99
C PHE A 314 1.56 -1.15 7.33
N MET A 315 2.50 -1.93 6.81
CA MET A 315 3.94 -1.73 6.94
C MET A 315 4.53 -1.45 5.56
N MET A 316 5.24 -0.33 5.42
CA MET A 316 5.94 0.06 4.18
C MET A 316 7.44 0.15 4.45
N ALA A 317 8.25 -0.46 3.58
CA ALA A 317 9.70 -0.54 3.74
C ALA A 317 10.41 -0.56 2.38
N HIS A 318 11.62 0.01 2.29
CA HIS A 318 12.42 -0.02 1.06
C HIS A 318 13.30 -1.28 1.02
N CYS A 319 13.45 -1.86 -0.17
CA CYS A 319 14.10 -3.16 -0.37
C CYS A 319 15.28 -3.09 -1.34
N ALA A 320 16.29 -3.95 -1.15
CA ALA A 320 17.49 -4.02 -1.99
C ALA A 320 17.20 -4.17 -3.50
N GLY A 321 16.04 -4.77 -3.82
CA GLY A 321 15.51 -4.89 -5.18
C GLY A 321 15.09 -3.59 -5.85
N GLY A 322 15.22 -2.42 -5.19
CA GLY A 322 15.01 -1.12 -5.81
C GLY A 322 13.61 -0.55 -5.75
N TYR A 323 12.79 -1.03 -4.81
CA TYR A 323 11.40 -0.64 -4.64
C TYR A 323 10.97 -0.71 -3.17
N TYR A 324 9.81 -0.16 -2.86
CA TYR A 324 9.14 -0.32 -1.57
C TYR A 324 8.14 -1.48 -1.63
N ASP A 325 8.28 -2.45 -0.72
CA ASP A 325 7.24 -3.46 -0.47
C ASP A 325 6.27 -2.93 0.62
N VAL A 326 4.99 -3.35 0.54
CA VAL A 326 3.90 -2.97 1.44
C VAL A 326 3.15 -4.21 1.90
N TYR A 327 3.11 -4.44 3.21
CA TYR A 327 2.50 -5.62 3.85
C TYR A 327 1.39 -5.21 4.81
N ARG A 328 0.26 -5.94 4.81
CA ARG A 328 -0.84 -5.77 5.77
C ARG A 328 -0.74 -6.77 6.92
N SER A 329 -1.15 -6.34 8.11
CA SER A 329 -1.21 -7.20 9.28
C SER A 329 -2.46 -8.08 9.29
N THR A 330 -2.41 -9.17 10.07
CA THR A 330 -3.63 -9.79 10.59
C THR A 330 -4.37 -8.80 11.52
N PRO A 331 -5.67 -9.02 11.83
CA PRO A 331 -6.42 -8.13 12.72
C PRO A 331 -5.68 -7.83 14.03
N GLN A 332 -5.82 -6.59 14.52
CA GLN A 332 -5.19 -6.13 15.76
C GLN A 332 -3.65 -6.23 15.79
N GLY A 333 -2.99 -6.20 14.62
CA GLY A 333 -1.52 -6.13 14.49
C GLY A 333 -0.75 -7.40 14.89
N VAL A 334 -1.41 -8.55 15.06
CA VAL A 334 -0.84 -9.72 15.76
C VAL A 334 0.25 -10.46 14.97
N SER A 335 0.22 -10.40 13.64
CA SER A 335 1.27 -10.89 12.72
C SER A 335 1.06 -10.29 11.32
N TRP A 336 1.83 -10.75 10.33
CA TRP A 336 1.85 -10.18 8.97
C TRP A 336 1.43 -11.17 7.89
N TYR A 337 0.72 -10.70 6.86
CA TYR A 337 0.58 -11.46 5.62
C TYR A 337 1.88 -11.34 4.80
N LYS A 338 2.36 -12.46 4.25
CA LYS A 338 3.58 -12.52 3.43
C LYS A 338 3.38 -12.13 1.97
N LEU A 339 2.14 -12.22 1.47
CA LEU A 339 1.76 -11.60 0.21
C LEU A 339 1.65 -10.09 0.42
N GLY A 340 2.25 -9.30 -0.46
CA GLY A 340 2.13 -7.85 -0.46
C GLY A 340 0.72 -7.39 -0.89
N GLU A 341 0.37 -6.19 -0.48
CA GLU A 341 -0.91 -5.54 -0.83
C GLU A 341 -0.94 -5.04 -2.29
N PRO A 342 -2.09 -4.59 -2.84
CA PRO A 342 -2.16 -4.09 -4.22
C PRO A 342 -1.20 -2.93 -4.54
N ILE A 343 -0.85 -2.11 -3.54
CA ILE A 343 0.11 -1.00 -3.65
C ILE A 343 1.58 -1.43 -3.45
N ASN A 344 1.85 -2.73 -3.32
CA ASN A 344 3.20 -3.29 -3.20
C ASN A 344 4.01 -3.02 -4.48
N ARG A 345 5.23 -2.49 -4.33
CA ARG A 345 6.16 -2.13 -5.43
C ARG A 345 5.69 -0.99 -6.34
N VAL A 346 4.69 -0.20 -5.95
CA VAL A 346 4.35 1.01 -6.70
C VAL A 346 5.55 1.96 -6.74
N TRP A 347 6.11 2.34 -5.59
CA TRP A 347 7.25 3.25 -5.52
C TRP A 347 8.59 2.55 -5.73
N GLY A 348 9.45 3.17 -6.54
CA GLY A 348 10.86 2.79 -6.75
C GLY A 348 11.81 3.55 -5.82
N ASN A 349 12.93 2.93 -5.45
CA ASN A 349 13.99 3.55 -4.64
C ASN A 349 14.91 4.48 -5.44
N SER A 350 14.90 4.32 -6.76
CA SER A 350 15.67 5.08 -7.74
C SER A 350 14.99 4.96 -9.10
N ARG A 351 15.32 5.83 -10.06
CA ARG A 351 14.72 5.84 -11.41
C ARG A 351 14.80 4.49 -12.13
N ASP A 352 15.94 3.82 -12.01
CA ASP A 352 16.22 2.49 -12.56
C ASP A 352 15.68 1.33 -11.71
N ARG A 353 15.03 1.64 -10.58
CA ARG A 353 14.54 0.69 -9.57
C ARG A 353 15.63 -0.29 -9.13
N LYS A 354 16.70 0.27 -8.56
CA LYS A 354 17.88 -0.46 -8.01
C LYS A 354 18.28 0.07 -6.63
N GLY A 355 18.81 -0.81 -5.79
CA GLY A 355 19.42 -0.46 -4.49
C GLY A 355 18.43 -0.19 -3.37
N TYR A 356 18.94 0.18 -2.19
CA TYR A 356 18.12 0.63 -1.07
C TYR A 356 17.65 2.09 -1.27
N GLY A 357 16.50 2.42 -0.71
CA GLY A 357 15.93 3.77 -0.70
C GLY A 357 16.13 4.46 0.65
N VAL A 358 15.07 5.13 1.13
CA VAL A 358 15.02 5.84 2.41
C VAL A 358 13.70 5.51 3.13
N GLN A 359 13.60 5.84 4.41
CA GLN A 359 12.34 5.70 5.15
C GLN A 359 11.27 6.66 4.58
N SER A 360 10.15 6.11 4.10
CA SER A 360 9.01 6.91 3.63
C SER A 360 8.28 7.59 4.79
N GLY A 361 7.67 8.75 4.51
CA GLY A 361 6.68 9.33 5.40
C GLY A 361 5.33 8.70 5.10
N SER A 362 4.56 8.31 6.11
CA SER A 362 3.29 7.63 5.91
C SER A 362 2.30 7.95 7.04
N THR A 363 1.03 8.17 6.69
CA THR A 363 -0.06 8.40 7.66
C THR A 363 -1.42 8.02 7.06
N THR A 364 -2.48 7.94 7.86
CA THR A 364 -3.85 7.64 7.41
C THR A 364 -4.83 8.73 7.83
N ALA A 365 -5.79 9.00 6.94
CA ALA A 365 -6.78 10.06 7.08
C ALA A 365 -8.17 9.56 6.69
N ILE A 366 -9.21 10.21 7.20
CA ILE A 366 -10.57 10.11 6.63
C ILE A 366 -10.79 11.42 5.89
N ILE A 367 -10.90 11.35 4.56
CA ILE A 367 -11.04 12.51 3.67
C ILE A 367 -12.26 12.28 2.79
N GLU A 368 -13.15 13.27 2.68
CA GLU A 368 -14.46 13.13 2.01
C GLU A 368 -15.30 11.94 2.53
N GLY A 369 -15.05 11.48 3.75
CA GLY A 369 -15.68 10.28 4.34
C GLY A 369 -15.15 8.93 3.83
N LYS A 370 -14.00 8.91 3.14
CA LYS A 370 -13.29 7.68 2.71
C LYS A 370 -11.97 7.57 3.49
N GLU A 371 -11.63 6.39 4.00
CA GLU A 371 -10.31 6.17 4.60
C GLU A 371 -9.25 6.06 3.50
N VAL A 372 -8.13 6.78 3.67
CA VAL A 372 -7.03 6.84 2.71
C VAL A 372 -5.67 6.87 3.43
N MET A 373 -4.65 6.35 2.75
CA MET A 373 -3.26 6.48 3.16
C MET A 373 -2.59 7.62 2.38
N LEU A 374 -1.79 8.42 3.08
CA LEU A 374 -0.95 9.47 2.52
C LEU A 374 0.52 9.05 2.67
N ILE A 375 1.29 9.17 1.59
CA ILE A 375 2.66 8.62 1.50
C ILE A 375 3.60 9.65 0.88
N THR A 376 4.79 9.84 1.45
CA THR A 376 5.89 10.61 0.85
C THR A 376 7.17 9.79 0.67
N ALA A 377 7.77 9.93 -0.52
CA ALA A 377 9.02 9.28 -0.92
C ALA A 377 9.74 10.11 -2.01
N PRO A 378 11.06 10.00 -2.18
CA PRO A 378 11.80 10.78 -3.19
C PRO A 378 11.62 10.25 -4.62
N VAL A 379 11.47 11.17 -5.56
CA VAL A 379 11.50 10.94 -7.02
C VAL A 379 12.79 11.54 -7.59
N TYR A 380 13.42 10.86 -8.55
CA TYR A 380 14.71 11.24 -9.12
C TYR A 380 14.58 11.60 -10.61
N SER A 381 15.11 12.76 -11.01
CA SER A 381 14.92 13.30 -12.36
C SER A 381 15.74 12.57 -13.44
N LYS A 382 15.33 12.73 -14.71
CA LYS A 382 15.90 12.05 -15.88
C LYS A 382 17.29 12.59 -16.30
N GLU A 383 17.63 13.80 -15.88
CA GLU A 383 18.73 14.60 -16.45
C GLU A 383 20.09 14.43 -15.73
N ASN A 384 20.10 13.83 -14.53
CA ASN A 384 21.33 13.64 -13.74
C ASN A 384 21.32 12.27 -13.06
N ASP A 385 22.32 11.43 -13.36
CA ASP A 385 22.49 10.10 -12.71
C ASP A 385 22.79 10.19 -11.20
N ASN A 386 23.23 11.37 -10.73
CA ASN A 386 23.37 11.74 -9.31
C ASN A 386 22.31 12.79 -8.89
N GLY A 387 21.12 12.76 -9.49
CA GLY A 387 20.06 13.75 -9.24
C GLY A 387 19.62 13.79 -7.77
N LYS A 388 19.29 15.00 -7.29
CA LYS A 388 18.69 15.21 -5.96
C LYS A 388 17.35 14.47 -5.86
N GLY A 389 17.03 13.91 -4.70
CA GLY A 389 15.70 13.37 -4.44
C GLY A 389 14.68 14.50 -4.23
N ARG A 390 13.66 14.60 -5.08
CA ARG A 390 12.52 15.52 -4.86
C ARG A 390 11.38 14.75 -4.21
N LEU A 391 10.98 15.14 -3.00
CA LEU A 391 9.92 14.42 -2.29
C LEU A 391 8.57 14.68 -2.97
N HIS A 392 7.86 13.62 -3.35
CA HIS A 392 6.47 13.67 -3.83
C HIS A 392 5.51 13.17 -2.75
N LEU A 393 4.23 13.53 -2.87
CA LEU A 393 3.14 13.07 -2.02
C LEU A 393 2.12 12.29 -2.86
N TRP A 394 1.73 11.11 -2.38
CA TRP A 394 0.67 10.29 -2.98
C TRP A 394 -0.48 10.09 -2.01
N VAL A 395 -1.69 9.93 -2.56
CA VAL A 395 -2.88 9.42 -1.85
C VAL A 395 -3.31 8.08 -2.44
N THR A 396 -3.74 7.15 -1.59
CA THR A 396 -4.27 5.85 -2.00
C THR A 396 -5.39 5.33 -1.08
N ASP A 397 -6.36 4.65 -1.66
CA ASP A 397 -7.39 3.88 -0.95
C ASP A 397 -7.09 2.35 -0.92
N ASN A 398 -5.81 1.98 -1.04
CA ASN A 398 -5.31 0.62 -1.25
C ASN A 398 -5.80 -0.05 -2.56
N ALA A 399 -6.40 0.71 -3.48
CA ALA A 399 -6.67 0.30 -4.85
C ALA A 399 -6.13 1.32 -5.86
N ARG A 400 -6.64 2.55 -5.81
CA ARG A 400 -6.18 3.69 -6.61
C ARG A 400 -4.94 4.31 -5.99
N VAL A 401 -4.03 4.84 -6.79
CA VAL A 401 -2.88 5.65 -6.35
C VAL A 401 -2.80 6.88 -7.23
N HIS A 402 -2.83 8.07 -6.63
CA HIS A 402 -2.73 9.35 -7.32
C HIS A 402 -1.52 10.14 -6.80
N ASP A 403 -0.72 10.69 -7.71
CA ASP A 403 0.42 11.57 -7.41
C ASP A 403 -0.08 13.01 -7.29
N VAL A 404 0.00 13.56 -6.08
CA VAL A 404 -0.41 14.94 -5.75
C VAL A 404 0.66 15.95 -6.22
N GLY A 405 1.84 15.45 -6.59
CA GLY A 405 2.99 16.19 -7.05
C GLY A 405 4.09 16.38 -5.99
N PRO A 406 5.14 17.14 -6.34
CA PRO A 406 6.24 17.43 -5.44
C PRO A 406 5.83 18.29 -4.24
N VAL A 407 6.43 17.99 -3.09
CA VAL A 407 6.17 18.66 -1.80
C VAL A 407 7.44 19.14 -1.08
N SER A 408 8.63 18.63 -1.42
CA SER A 408 9.88 19.27 -1.00
C SER A 408 10.14 20.53 -1.83
N ARG A 409 10.95 21.44 -1.29
CA ARG A 409 11.56 22.52 -2.07
C ARG A 409 12.35 21.94 -3.25
N GLU A 410 12.44 22.72 -4.33
CA GLU A 410 13.05 22.30 -5.59
C GLU A 410 14.58 22.11 -5.51
N ASP A 411 15.25 22.97 -4.73
CA ASP A 411 16.69 22.89 -4.50
C ASP A 411 17.12 21.86 -3.43
N ASP A 412 16.19 21.27 -2.69
CA ASP A 412 16.53 20.36 -1.59
C ASP A 412 16.81 18.94 -2.11
N ASP A 413 17.84 18.29 -1.57
CA ASP A 413 18.06 16.85 -1.72
C ASP A 413 17.34 16.12 -0.57
N ALA A 414 16.07 15.76 -0.80
CA ALA A 414 15.17 15.21 0.20
C ALA A 414 15.34 13.69 0.36
N ALA A 415 15.51 13.25 1.61
CA ALA A 415 15.72 11.85 1.98
C ALA A 415 14.53 11.33 2.83
N ALA A 416 14.77 10.82 4.04
CA ALA A 416 13.70 10.25 4.86
C ALA A 416 12.65 11.30 5.27
N SER A 417 11.40 10.88 5.48
CA SER A 417 10.30 11.80 5.84
C SER A 417 9.31 11.21 6.85
N SER A 418 8.47 12.10 7.42
CA SER A 418 7.38 11.79 8.33
C SER A 418 6.18 12.70 8.01
N LEU A 419 4.97 12.14 8.08
CA LEU A 419 3.71 12.83 7.84
C LEU A 419 2.82 12.77 9.08
N LEU A 420 2.11 13.86 9.39
CA LEU A 420 1.11 13.89 10.45
C LEU A 420 -0.09 14.74 10.05
N VAL A 421 -1.29 14.15 10.13
CA VAL A 421 -2.56 14.87 10.04
C VAL A 421 -2.85 15.50 11.41
N LYS A 422 -2.73 16.83 11.52
CA LYS A 422 -2.95 17.59 12.76
C LYS A 422 -4.41 17.97 12.95
N SER A 423 -5.14 18.20 11.86
CA SER A 423 -6.60 18.38 11.78
C SER A 423 -7.08 18.10 10.35
N GLU A 424 -8.39 18.20 10.10
CA GLU A 424 -9.01 18.00 8.77
C GLU A 424 -8.49 18.96 7.68
N ASP A 425 -7.91 20.11 8.09
CA ASP A 425 -7.35 21.15 7.22
C ASP A 425 -5.83 21.37 7.43
N GLU A 426 -5.14 20.45 8.10
CA GLU A 426 -3.74 20.61 8.46
C GLU A 426 -2.94 19.29 8.35
N LEU A 427 -2.39 19.05 7.17
CA LEU A 427 -1.35 18.05 6.93
C LEU A 427 0.04 18.68 7.13
N ILE A 428 0.86 18.08 8.00
CA ILE A 428 2.25 18.48 8.22
C ILE A 428 3.20 17.41 7.69
N LEU A 429 4.27 17.88 7.04
CA LEU A 429 5.41 17.12 6.58
C LEU A 429 6.67 17.54 7.34
N LEU A 430 7.53 16.58 7.66
CA LEU A 430 8.90 16.78 8.14
C LEU A 430 9.83 15.89 7.30
N TYR A 431 10.85 16.46 6.66
CA TYR A 431 11.81 15.69 5.85
C TYR A 431 13.27 16.02 6.15
N GLU A 432 14.14 15.03 5.94
CA GLU A 432 15.58 15.18 5.89
C GLU A 432 16.01 15.88 4.60
N ARG A 433 16.72 17.02 4.73
CA ARG A 433 17.53 17.58 3.65
C ARG A 433 18.99 17.17 3.82
N LYS A 434 19.54 16.52 2.80
CA LYS A 434 20.98 16.26 2.64
C LYS A 434 21.69 17.49 2.10
N ASN A 435 22.71 17.98 2.80
CA ASN A 435 23.43 19.20 2.42
C ASN A 435 24.72 18.86 1.63
N GLY A 436 24.57 18.12 0.53
CA GLY A 436 25.69 17.57 -0.26
C GLY A 436 26.42 16.45 0.48
N ASP A 437 27.75 16.54 0.58
CA ASP A 437 28.57 15.72 1.49
C ASP A 437 28.53 16.22 2.95
N GLY A 438 27.84 17.34 3.20
CA GLY A 438 27.60 17.88 4.52
C GLY A 438 26.52 17.10 5.30
N PRO A 439 26.36 17.40 6.60
CA PRO A 439 25.40 16.73 7.46
C PRO A 439 23.95 17.00 7.06
N TYR A 440 23.03 16.18 7.59
CA TYR A 440 21.61 16.34 7.34
C TYR A 440 21.00 17.39 8.28
N SER A 441 20.06 18.17 7.73
CA SER A 441 19.18 19.09 8.44
C SER A 441 17.73 18.69 8.20
N LEU A 442 16.77 19.16 9.00
CA LEU A 442 15.35 18.91 8.74
C LEU A 442 14.65 20.14 8.16
N VAL A 443 13.57 19.92 7.42
CA VAL A 443 12.64 20.97 6.97
C VAL A 443 11.22 20.52 7.32
N ALA A 444 10.45 21.38 7.97
CA ALA A 444 9.05 21.15 8.30
C ALA A 444 8.13 22.03 7.43
N MET A 445 7.00 21.50 6.95
CA MET A 445 6.10 22.18 6.01
C MET A 445 4.63 21.89 6.31
N ARG A 446 3.76 22.88 6.12
CA ARG A 446 2.29 22.68 6.09
C ARG A 446 1.84 22.54 4.64
N LEU A 447 1.16 21.43 4.33
CA LEU A 447 0.79 21.03 2.97
C LEU A 447 -0.67 21.36 2.61
N THR A 448 -1.09 22.61 2.84
CA THR A 448 -2.49 23.04 2.67
C THR A 448 -2.99 22.87 1.23
N GLU A 449 -2.24 23.38 0.24
CA GLU A 449 -2.65 23.29 -1.18
C GLU A 449 -2.75 21.83 -1.65
N GLN A 450 -1.84 20.97 -1.18
CA GLN A 450 -1.83 19.56 -1.53
C GLN A 450 -2.97 18.80 -0.85
N LEU A 451 -3.36 19.19 0.37
CA LEU A 451 -4.52 18.62 1.05
C LEU A 451 -5.83 18.94 0.32
N GLU A 452 -5.98 20.14 -0.26
CA GLU A 452 -7.13 20.46 -1.12
C GLU A 452 -7.13 19.65 -2.43
N ARG A 453 -5.96 19.43 -3.05
CA ARG A 453 -5.84 18.51 -4.20
C ARG A 453 -6.22 17.08 -3.83
N ILE A 454 -5.82 16.61 -2.65
CA ILE A 454 -6.22 15.29 -2.13
C ILE A 454 -7.73 15.21 -1.91
N LYS A 455 -8.35 16.21 -1.26
CA LYS A 455 -9.83 16.30 -1.11
C LYS A 455 -10.51 16.20 -2.47
N SER A 456 -10.04 16.96 -3.47
CA SER A 456 -10.57 16.92 -4.84
C SER A 456 -10.42 15.55 -5.50
N ALA A 457 -9.28 14.87 -5.39
CA ALA A 457 -9.06 13.55 -5.96
C ALA A 457 -9.95 12.47 -5.30
N VAL A 458 -10.01 12.46 -3.96
CA VAL A 458 -10.83 11.49 -3.20
C VAL A 458 -12.34 11.74 -3.43
N LYS A 459 -12.75 13.00 -3.58
CA LYS A 459 -14.11 13.35 -4.02
C LYS A 459 -14.42 12.78 -5.40
N THR A 460 -13.57 13.00 -6.40
CA THR A 460 -13.73 12.45 -7.76
C THR A 460 -13.88 10.93 -7.73
N TRP A 461 -13.04 10.23 -6.95
CA TRP A 461 -13.15 8.78 -6.76
C TRP A 461 -14.52 8.36 -6.19
N LYS A 462 -15.02 9.08 -5.18
CA LYS A 462 -16.30 8.81 -4.52
C LYS A 462 -17.51 9.07 -5.42
N GLU A 463 -17.45 10.12 -6.24
CA GLU A 463 -18.50 10.46 -7.21
C GLU A 463 -18.53 9.43 -8.36
N LEU A 464 -17.37 8.99 -8.85
CA LEU A 464 -17.24 7.85 -9.77
C LEU A 464 -17.74 6.55 -9.15
N ASP A 465 -17.25 6.17 -7.96
CA ASP A 465 -17.65 4.96 -7.23
C ASP A 465 -19.19 4.91 -7.00
N SER A 466 -19.86 6.07 -6.93
CA SER A 466 -21.32 6.20 -6.78
C SER A 466 -22.09 6.18 -8.11
N ALA A 467 -21.53 6.72 -9.20
CA ALA A 467 -22.14 6.74 -10.52
C ALA A 467 -21.97 5.40 -11.28
N LEU A 468 -20.89 4.69 -10.98
CA LEU A 468 -20.54 3.41 -11.58
C LEU A 468 -21.43 2.27 -11.08
N ARG A 469 -22.51 2.00 -11.82
CA ARG A 469 -23.30 0.75 -11.71
C ARG A 469 -22.52 -0.47 -12.25
N VAL A 470 -21.41 -0.79 -11.60
CA VAL A 470 -20.55 -2.00 -11.73
C VAL A 470 -19.93 -2.23 -10.34
N PRO A 471 -19.26 -3.38 -10.07
CA PRO A 471 -18.46 -3.50 -8.85
C PRO A 471 -17.38 -2.40 -8.80
N THR A 472 -17.21 -1.73 -7.64
CA THR A 472 -16.19 -0.67 -7.45
C THR A 472 -15.16 -1.04 -6.38
N GLY A 473 -15.44 -2.05 -5.56
CA GLY A 473 -14.45 -2.66 -4.66
C GLY A 473 -13.31 -3.29 -5.46
N GLY A 474 -12.09 -2.78 -5.27
CA GLY A 474 -10.90 -3.21 -6.00
C GLY A 474 -10.79 -2.71 -7.46
N LEU A 475 -11.69 -1.81 -7.90
CA LEU A 475 -11.54 -1.11 -9.18
C LEU A 475 -10.45 -0.04 -9.05
N VAL A 476 -9.50 -0.01 -9.98
CA VAL A 476 -8.29 0.81 -9.91
C VAL A 476 -8.26 1.93 -10.96
N GLY A 477 -8.59 1.60 -12.20
CA GLY A 477 -8.56 2.53 -13.34
C GLY A 477 -9.74 2.32 -14.28
N PHE A 478 -10.18 3.39 -14.94
CA PHE A 478 -11.36 3.43 -15.80
C PHE A 478 -11.12 4.33 -17.02
N LEU A 479 -10.94 3.73 -18.20
CA LEU A 479 -10.93 4.47 -19.47
C LEU A 479 -12.33 4.52 -20.08
N SER A 480 -12.86 5.73 -20.23
CA SER A 480 -14.21 6.01 -20.73
C SER A 480 -14.16 6.41 -22.23
N SER A 481 -14.79 7.53 -22.62
CA SER A 481 -14.68 8.12 -23.98
C SER A 481 -13.71 9.30 -24.07
N THR A 482 -13.16 9.79 -22.96
CA THR A 482 -12.40 11.04 -22.88
C THR A 482 -11.00 10.93 -23.48
N LEU A 483 -10.74 11.70 -24.54
CA LEU A 483 -9.42 11.87 -25.14
C LEU A 483 -8.92 13.31 -24.91
N ASP A 484 -7.65 13.46 -24.54
CA ASP A 484 -6.95 14.74 -24.42
C ASP A 484 -5.60 14.64 -25.13
N GLY A 485 -5.46 15.30 -26.28
CA GLY A 485 -4.28 15.21 -27.14
C GLY A 485 -3.94 13.76 -27.54
N THR A 486 -2.83 13.24 -27.01
CA THR A 486 -2.34 11.86 -27.19
C THR A 486 -2.63 10.94 -26.00
N ALA A 487 -3.48 11.37 -25.07
CA ALA A 487 -3.92 10.59 -23.91
C ALA A 487 -5.39 10.18 -24.01
N TRP A 488 -5.68 8.90 -23.73
CA TRP A 488 -7.01 8.44 -23.33
C TRP A 488 -7.04 8.44 -21.81
N LYS A 489 -7.90 9.29 -21.25
CA LYS A 489 -7.88 9.64 -19.82
C LYS A 489 -8.40 8.49 -18.96
N ASP A 490 -7.69 8.22 -17.86
CA ASP A 490 -8.22 7.47 -16.73
C ASP A 490 -9.03 8.40 -15.83
N GLU A 491 -10.33 8.16 -15.74
CA GLU A 491 -11.24 9.04 -15.01
C GLU A 491 -10.97 9.04 -13.50
N TYR A 492 -10.37 7.96 -12.96
CA TYR A 492 -9.93 7.90 -11.56
C TYR A 492 -8.66 8.71 -11.27
N LEU A 493 -8.14 9.49 -12.23
CA LEU A 493 -6.94 10.32 -12.10
C LEU A 493 -5.67 9.51 -11.78
N GLY A 494 -5.63 8.24 -12.17
CA GLY A 494 -4.48 7.34 -12.02
C GLY A 494 -3.51 7.46 -13.19
N VAL A 495 -3.60 6.54 -14.15
CA VAL A 495 -2.65 6.42 -15.27
C VAL A 495 -3.40 6.50 -16.58
N ASN A 496 -3.13 7.49 -17.42
CA ASN A 496 -3.72 7.59 -18.76
C ASN A 496 -3.11 6.56 -19.72
N ALA A 497 -3.89 6.11 -20.71
CA ALA A 497 -3.36 5.33 -21.83
C ALA A 497 -2.86 6.25 -22.95
N ALA A 498 -1.77 5.87 -23.63
CA ALA A 498 -1.26 6.56 -24.79
C ALA A 498 -2.06 6.18 -26.05
N VAL A 499 -2.42 7.18 -26.86
CA VAL A 499 -3.14 7.01 -28.13
C VAL A 499 -2.42 7.70 -29.29
N GLY A 500 -2.32 6.97 -30.41
CA GLY A 500 -1.77 7.47 -31.67
C GLY A 500 -2.84 8.00 -32.64
N SER A 501 -2.40 8.35 -33.85
CA SER A 501 -3.30 8.67 -34.96
C SER A 501 -4.17 7.46 -35.35
N GLY A 502 -5.37 7.74 -35.89
CA GLY A 502 -6.35 6.70 -36.23
C GLY A 502 -7.36 6.37 -35.13
N MET A 503 -7.37 7.15 -34.03
CA MET A 503 -8.37 7.03 -32.96
C MET A 503 -9.25 8.28 -32.87
N THR A 504 -10.53 8.09 -32.54
CA THR A 504 -11.50 9.17 -32.34
C THR A 504 -12.46 8.85 -31.19
N SER A 505 -12.73 9.83 -30.32
CA SER A 505 -13.79 9.72 -29.30
C SER A 505 -15.19 9.60 -29.94
N THR A 506 -16.09 8.91 -29.26
CA THR A 506 -17.50 8.68 -29.64
C THR A 506 -18.38 8.74 -28.38
N GLU A 507 -19.71 8.91 -28.54
CA GLU A 507 -20.68 8.78 -27.43
C GLU A 507 -20.59 7.45 -26.66
N SER A 508 -19.95 6.44 -27.26
CA SER A 508 -19.88 5.07 -26.76
C SER A 508 -18.52 4.67 -26.19
N GLY A 509 -17.45 5.46 -26.37
CA GLY A 509 -16.06 5.05 -26.10
C GLY A 509 -15.09 5.59 -27.16
N VAL A 510 -13.93 4.96 -27.36
CA VAL A 510 -12.94 5.34 -28.37
C VAL A 510 -12.99 4.38 -29.56
N ALA A 511 -13.18 4.91 -30.77
CA ALA A 511 -13.09 4.16 -32.01
C ALA A 511 -11.65 4.15 -32.52
N LEU A 512 -11.13 2.98 -32.86
CA LEU A 512 -9.80 2.72 -33.40
C LEU A 512 -9.92 2.17 -34.82
N LYS A 513 -9.13 2.73 -35.75
CA LYS A 513 -9.03 2.29 -37.14
C LYS A 513 -7.57 2.05 -37.49
N GLY A 514 -7.17 0.78 -37.54
CA GLY A 514 -5.78 0.37 -37.76
C GLY A 514 -4.81 0.85 -36.69
N ALA A 515 -5.30 1.15 -35.48
CA ALA A 515 -4.53 1.78 -34.41
C ALA A 515 -4.53 0.93 -33.12
N GLU A 516 -3.45 1.06 -32.33
CA GLU A 516 -3.28 0.42 -31.01
C GLU A 516 -3.20 1.50 -29.93
N ALA A 517 -4.06 1.43 -28.91
CA ALA A 517 -3.93 2.22 -27.67
C ALA A 517 -3.14 1.41 -26.63
N GLN A 518 -2.21 2.04 -25.93
CA GLN A 518 -1.33 1.40 -24.95
C GLN A 518 -1.56 1.96 -23.55
N TRP A 519 -2.01 1.13 -22.60
CA TRP A 519 -2.22 1.53 -21.21
C TRP A 519 -1.03 1.02 -20.37
N PRO A 520 -0.08 1.89 -19.98
CA PRO A 520 1.17 1.45 -19.39
C PRO A 520 0.99 0.80 -18.03
N VAL A 521 1.86 -0.16 -17.73
CA VAL A 521 1.86 -0.96 -16.50
C VAL A 521 3.24 -0.96 -15.87
N GLY A 522 4.28 -1.38 -16.60
CA GLY A 522 5.66 -1.51 -16.11
C GLY A 522 6.60 -0.44 -16.64
N ASP A 523 6.33 0.10 -17.82
CA ASP A 523 7.21 1.06 -18.52
C ASP A 523 7.08 2.51 -17.99
N MET A 524 6.61 2.69 -16.75
CA MET A 524 6.45 3.98 -16.06
C MET A 524 7.71 4.43 -15.29
N GLY A 525 8.82 3.70 -15.39
CA GLY A 525 10.10 4.07 -14.76
C GLY A 525 10.08 3.86 -13.24
N GLN A 526 10.22 4.93 -12.44
CA GLN A 526 10.35 4.82 -10.98
C GLN A 526 9.04 4.35 -10.31
N THR A 527 7.93 5.00 -10.64
CA THR A 527 6.63 4.84 -9.97
C THR A 527 5.68 4.06 -10.88
N VAL A 528 5.11 2.98 -10.36
CA VAL A 528 4.48 1.92 -11.14
C VAL A 528 3.13 1.52 -10.51
N PRO A 529 2.08 2.39 -10.57
CA PRO A 529 0.80 2.17 -9.87
C PRO A 529 0.15 0.81 -10.15
N TYR A 530 0.30 0.27 -11.36
CA TYR A 530 -0.37 -0.97 -11.78
C TYR A 530 0.48 -2.23 -11.61
N TYR A 531 1.53 -2.20 -10.78
CA TYR A 531 2.42 -3.37 -10.58
C TYR A 531 1.67 -4.64 -10.16
N PHE A 532 0.55 -4.54 -9.44
CA PHE A 532 -0.29 -5.66 -9.00
C PHE A 532 -0.74 -6.60 -10.13
N THR A 533 -0.82 -6.13 -11.38
CA THR A 533 -1.25 -6.94 -12.53
C THR A 533 -0.27 -8.06 -12.88
N ASN A 534 0.98 -7.97 -12.41
CA ASN A 534 1.94 -9.05 -12.48
C ASN A 534 1.63 -10.20 -11.49
N ASN A 535 0.78 -9.92 -10.49
CA ASN A 535 0.30 -10.93 -9.55
C ASN A 535 -1.11 -11.38 -9.96
N LYS A 536 -2.11 -10.47 -9.88
CA LYS A 536 -3.54 -10.80 -9.97
C LYS A 536 -4.36 -9.57 -10.39
N PHE A 537 -5.27 -9.75 -11.35
CA PHE A 537 -6.10 -8.66 -11.87
C PHE A 537 -7.37 -9.15 -12.58
N THR A 538 -8.28 -8.21 -12.85
CA THR A 538 -9.31 -8.31 -13.90
C THR A 538 -9.18 -7.12 -14.83
N LEU A 539 -9.10 -7.37 -16.14
CA LEU A 539 -9.25 -6.37 -17.18
C LEU A 539 -10.55 -6.67 -17.94
N SER A 540 -11.49 -5.73 -17.93
CA SER A 540 -12.75 -5.83 -18.69
C SER A 540 -12.88 -4.65 -19.63
N ALA A 541 -13.48 -4.85 -20.80
CA ALA A 541 -13.83 -3.79 -21.73
C ALA A 541 -15.08 -4.15 -22.53
N THR A 542 -15.81 -3.13 -22.97
CA THR A 542 -16.90 -3.27 -23.94
C THR A 542 -16.35 -2.99 -25.32
N VAL A 543 -16.41 -3.99 -26.20
CA VAL A 543 -15.85 -3.97 -27.55
C VAL A 543 -16.98 -4.06 -28.59
N THR A 544 -16.88 -3.25 -29.64
CA THR A 544 -17.78 -3.30 -30.80
C THR A 544 -16.95 -3.44 -32.06
N ILE A 545 -17.04 -4.58 -32.73
CA ILE A 545 -16.35 -4.84 -33.99
C ILE A 545 -17.24 -4.31 -35.13
N HIS A 546 -16.76 -3.40 -35.96
CA HIS A 546 -17.61 -2.74 -36.97
C HIS A 546 -17.64 -3.49 -38.31
N GLU A 547 -16.53 -4.13 -38.67
CA GLU A 547 -16.30 -4.78 -39.97
C GLU A 547 -15.82 -6.22 -39.77
N VAL A 548 -16.13 -7.11 -40.73
CA VAL A 548 -15.67 -8.51 -40.68
C VAL A 548 -14.30 -8.60 -41.34
N PRO A 549 -13.30 -9.28 -40.74
CA PRO A 549 -12.02 -9.51 -41.38
C PRO A 549 -12.16 -10.19 -42.75
N GLU A 550 -11.17 -10.04 -43.63
CA GLU A 550 -11.17 -10.72 -44.92
C GLU A 550 -11.16 -12.26 -44.74
N ALA A 551 -11.68 -12.98 -45.74
CA ALA A 551 -11.60 -14.43 -45.76
C ALA A 551 -10.13 -14.89 -45.76
N ASP A 552 -9.83 -15.95 -45.01
CA ASP A 552 -8.47 -16.49 -44.82
C ASP A 552 -7.44 -15.52 -44.19
N SER A 553 -7.88 -14.40 -43.59
CA SER A 553 -6.99 -13.51 -42.82
C SER A 553 -6.46 -14.18 -41.54
N SER A 554 -5.36 -13.66 -40.99
CA SER A 554 -5.00 -13.93 -39.59
C SER A 554 -6.08 -13.40 -38.64
N PRO A 555 -6.21 -13.97 -37.42
CA PRO A 555 -7.05 -13.40 -36.37
C PRO A 555 -6.59 -11.98 -36.03
N ILE A 556 -7.50 -11.02 -36.02
CA ILE A 556 -7.21 -9.62 -35.74
C ILE A 556 -7.13 -9.39 -34.22
N LEU A 557 -6.14 -8.62 -33.81
CA LEU A 557 -5.91 -8.23 -32.41
C LEU A 557 -7.04 -7.34 -31.85
N LEU A 558 -7.37 -7.53 -30.58
CA LEU A 558 -8.40 -6.74 -29.90
C LEU A 558 -7.98 -6.25 -28.51
N ILE A 559 -7.55 -7.15 -27.62
CA ILE A 559 -7.02 -6.81 -26.28
C ILE A 559 -5.87 -7.76 -25.94
N GLY A 560 -4.82 -7.26 -25.31
CA GLY A 560 -3.78 -8.12 -24.72
C GLY A 560 -2.88 -7.38 -23.74
N ALA A 561 -1.82 -8.08 -23.31
CA ALA A 561 -0.71 -7.50 -22.56
C ALA A 561 0.63 -7.89 -23.19
N ARG A 562 1.62 -6.99 -23.11
CA ARG A 562 3.01 -7.26 -23.48
C ARG A 562 3.90 -7.31 -22.26
N LEU A 563 5.04 -7.99 -22.40
CA LEU A 563 6.15 -7.96 -21.46
C LEU A 563 7.15 -6.85 -21.82
N ASN A 564 8.00 -6.51 -20.86
CA ASN A 564 9.09 -5.53 -21.01
C ASN A 564 10.41 -6.17 -21.50
N ASP A 565 10.31 -7.20 -22.35
CA ASP A 565 11.44 -7.86 -23.01
C ASP A 565 11.76 -7.22 -24.38
N THR A 566 12.92 -7.53 -24.94
CA THR A 566 13.38 -6.94 -26.21
C THR A 566 12.61 -7.41 -27.44
N ALA A 567 11.79 -8.48 -27.35
CA ALA A 567 10.87 -8.88 -28.42
C ALA A 567 9.45 -8.30 -28.24
N SER A 568 9.17 -7.60 -27.14
CA SER A 568 7.83 -7.11 -26.75
C SER A 568 6.78 -8.22 -26.80
N THR A 569 7.15 -9.32 -26.13
CA THR A 569 6.45 -10.60 -26.10
C THR A 569 5.04 -10.44 -25.55
N VAL A 570 4.06 -11.00 -26.27
CA VAL A 570 2.66 -11.04 -25.85
C VAL A 570 2.52 -12.03 -24.69
N LEU A 571 2.05 -11.56 -23.53
CA LEU A 571 1.71 -12.38 -22.36
C LEU A 571 0.36 -13.08 -22.56
N PHE A 572 -0.66 -12.31 -22.93
CA PHE A 572 -1.96 -12.83 -23.36
C PHE A 572 -2.53 -11.95 -24.49
N GLN A 573 -3.40 -12.55 -25.30
CA GLN A 573 -4.03 -11.88 -26.42
C GLN A 573 -5.40 -12.51 -26.73
N LEU A 574 -6.45 -11.71 -26.65
CA LEU A 574 -7.76 -12.00 -27.23
C LEU A 574 -7.84 -11.40 -28.63
N SER A 575 -8.22 -12.25 -29.60
CA SER A 575 -8.29 -11.93 -31.03
C SER A 575 -9.58 -12.48 -31.65
N TYR A 576 -9.95 -12.00 -32.85
CA TYR A 576 -11.19 -12.37 -33.54
C TYR A 576 -10.98 -12.72 -35.01
N THR A 577 -11.80 -13.60 -35.56
CA THR A 577 -11.62 -14.19 -36.90
C THR A 577 -12.71 -13.77 -37.90
N SER A 578 -12.47 -13.96 -39.20
CA SER A 578 -13.53 -13.86 -40.23
C SER A 578 -14.61 -14.94 -40.12
N GLU A 579 -14.33 -16.06 -39.44
CA GLU A 579 -15.30 -17.09 -39.02
C GLU A 579 -16.23 -16.63 -37.89
N ARG A 580 -16.08 -15.38 -37.40
CA ARG A 580 -16.77 -14.81 -36.23
C ARG A 580 -16.52 -15.53 -34.90
N THR A 581 -15.43 -16.28 -34.82
CA THR A 581 -14.95 -16.92 -33.60
C THR A 581 -13.99 -16.00 -32.85
N TRP A 582 -13.83 -16.27 -31.56
CA TRP A 582 -12.73 -15.76 -30.74
C TRP A 582 -11.52 -16.68 -30.87
N ASN A 583 -10.34 -16.14 -30.56
CA ASN A 583 -9.10 -16.92 -30.42
C ASN A 583 -8.26 -16.31 -29.29
N LEU A 584 -7.88 -17.13 -28.32
CA LEU A 584 -7.03 -16.76 -27.20
C LEU A 584 -5.63 -17.35 -27.37
N THR A 585 -4.62 -16.53 -27.14
CA THR A 585 -3.21 -16.93 -27.03
C THR A 585 -2.69 -16.57 -25.64
N LEU A 586 -1.98 -17.48 -24.99
CA LEU A 586 -1.28 -17.28 -23.71
C LEU A 586 0.22 -17.61 -23.89
N HIS A 587 1.09 -16.90 -23.20
CA HIS A 587 2.54 -17.10 -23.32
C HIS A 587 2.97 -18.46 -22.74
N LYS A 588 3.91 -19.14 -23.42
CA LYS A 588 4.41 -20.50 -23.11
C LYS A 588 3.38 -21.64 -23.16
N MET A 589 2.10 -21.36 -23.44
CA MET A 589 1.12 -22.40 -23.79
C MET A 589 1.14 -22.64 -25.31
N GLU A 590 1.31 -23.90 -25.74
CA GLU A 590 1.34 -24.24 -27.18
C GLU A 590 -0.05 -24.31 -27.82
N PHE A 591 -1.14 -24.35 -27.03
CA PHE A 591 -2.50 -24.49 -27.54
C PHE A 591 -3.18 -23.14 -27.86
N LEU A 592 -3.84 -23.07 -29.02
CA LEU A 592 -4.78 -22.01 -29.37
C LEU A 592 -6.19 -22.44 -28.96
N VAL A 593 -6.81 -21.72 -28.03
CA VAL A 593 -8.18 -22.03 -27.60
C VAL A 593 -9.17 -21.58 -28.68
N LYS A 594 -9.70 -22.55 -29.43
CA LYS A 594 -10.90 -22.34 -30.27
C LYS A 594 -12.17 -22.56 -29.43
N PRO A 595 -13.02 -21.54 -29.25
CA PRO A 595 -14.31 -21.63 -28.57
C PRO A 595 -15.14 -22.87 -28.90
N SER A 596 -15.66 -23.53 -27.88
CA SER A 596 -16.75 -24.49 -28.04
C SER A 596 -18.07 -23.76 -28.40
N GLY A 597 -19.03 -24.50 -28.96
CA GLY A 597 -20.15 -23.92 -29.70
C GLY A 597 -21.10 -23.00 -28.92
N ASP A 598 -21.14 -23.10 -27.58
CA ASP A 598 -22.12 -22.38 -26.75
C ASP A 598 -21.74 -20.92 -26.45
N ILE A 599 -20.49 -20.52 -26.68
CA ILE A 599 -20.02 -19.13 -26.54
C ILE A 599 -20.77 -18.21 -27.53
N GLY A 600 -20.91 -18.67 -28.78
CA GLY A 600 -21.64 -18.02 -29.86
C GLY A 600 -20.80 -17.03 -30.70
N GLU A 601 -21.16 -16.91 -31.98
CA GLU A 601 -20.57 -15.93 -32.91
C GLU A 601 -20.70 -14.48 -32.39
N TRP A 602 -19.62 -13.71 -32.47
CA TRP A 602 -19.72 -12.25 -32.37
C TRP A 602 -20.39 -11.68 -33.63
N LYS A 603 -20.97 -10.47 -33.53
CA LYS A 603 -21.72 -9.84 -34.62
C LYS A 603 -21.24 -8.42 -34.89
N PRO A 604 -21.10 -8.01 -36.17
CA PRO A 604 -20.77 -6.62 -36.50
C PRO A 604 -21.72 -5.62 -35.85
N ASN A 605 -21.17 -4.51 -35.38
CA ASN A 605 -21.89 -3.40 -34.73
C ASN A 605 -22.72 -3.83 -33.51
N THR A 606 -22.33 -4.91 -32.85
CA THR A 606 -22.89 -5.37 -31.57
C THR A 606 -21.86 -5.18 -30.47
N ALA A 607 -22.24 -4.49 -29.39
CA ALA A 607 -21.39 -4.35 -28.21
C ALA A 607 -21.31 -5.67 -27.43
N ILE A 608 -20.10 -6.07 -27.06
CA ILE A 608 -19.80 -7.29 -26.31
C ILE A 608 -18.87 -6.89 -25.16
N ARG A 609 -19.18 -7.30 -23.93
CA ARG A 609 -18.25 -7.16 -22.81
C ARG A 609 -17.29 -8.33 -22.80
N VAL A 610 -16.00 -8.07 -23.04
CA VAL A 610 -14.93 -9.06 -22.89
C VAL A 610 -14.25 -8.83 -21.54
N THR A 611 -13.89 -9.91 -20.85
CA THR A 611 -13.23 -9.87 -19.54
C THR A 611 -12.13 -10.90 -19.49
N VAL A 612 -10.91 -10.49 -19.11
CA VAL A 612 -9.77 -11.36 -18.85
C VAL A 612 -9.40 -11.20 -17.37
N GLN A 613 -9.29 -12.30 -16.65
CA GLN A 613 -8.84 -12.34 -15.27
C GLN A 613 -7.62 -13.25 -15.14
N LYS A 614 -6.76 -12.94 -14.17
CA LYS A 614 -5.63 -13.76 -13.76
C LYS A 614 -5.56 -13.80 -12.24
N ASN A 615 -5.37 -14.98 -11.65
CA ASN A 615 -5.20 -15.15 -10.20
C ASN A 615 -3.72 -15.17 -9.76
N ASN A 616 -3.43 -15.36 -8.46
CA ASN A 616 -2.07 -15.37 -7.91
C ASN A 616 -1.26 -16.65 -8.25
N ASP A 617 -1.97 -17.69 -8.67
CA ASP A 617 -1.52 -19.06 -8.90
C ASP A 617 -1.40 -19.33 -10.42
N ASP A 618 -1.25 -18.24 -11.19
CA ASP A 618 -1.10 -18.17 -12.65
C ASP A 618 -2.27 -18.76 -13.50
N GLU A 619 -3.42 -19.07 -12.87
CA GLU A 619 -4.68 -19.41 -13.54
C GLU A 619 -5.28 -18.23 -14.33
N TRP A 620 -5.88 -18.53 -15.49
CA TRP A 620 -6.51 -17.54 -16.38
C TRP A 620 -7.99 -17.83 -16.63
N PHE A 621 -8.79 -16.76 -16.67
CA PHE A 621 -10.24 -16.82 -16.88
C PHE A 621 -10.66 -15.77 -17.91
N VAL A 622 -11.28 -16.18 -19.01
CA VAL A 622 -11.65 -15.29 -20.13
C VAL A 622 -13.13 -15.45 -20.46
N TYR A 623 -13.87 -14.34 -20.58
CA TYR A 623 -15.32 -14.32 -20.79
C TYR A 623 -15.73 -13.34 -21.89
N ALA A 624 -16.81 -13.66 -22.61
CA ALA A 624 -17.56 -12.71 -23.44
C ALA A 624 -19.05 -12.70 -23.05
N ASN A 625 -19.59 -11.53 -22.69
CA ASN A 625 -20.95 -11.35 -22.13
C ASN A 625 -21.28 -12.36 -21.02
N GLY A 626 -20.32 -12.62 -20.12
CA GLY A 626 -20.44 -13.56 -19.01
C GLY A 626 -20.40 -15.05 -19.39
N ARG A 627 -20.09 -15.40 -20.64
CA ARG A 627 -19.86 -16.78 -21.10
C ARG A 627 -18.36 -17.07 -21.12
N THR A 628 -17.92 -18.15 -20.48
CA THR A 628 -16.52 -18.60 -20.48
C THR A 628 -16.04 -18.89 -21.91
N ILE A 629 -15.01 -18.18 -22.36
CA ILE A 629 -14.21 -18.47 -23.56
C ILE A 629 -13.11 -19.48 -23.21
N TYR A 630 -12.47 -19.28 -22.06
CA TYR A 630 -11.42 -20.12 -21.52
C TYR A 630 -11.39 -19.98 -19.99
N GLU A 631 -11.03 -21.06 -19.31
CA GLU A 631 -10.90 -21.16 -17.85
C GLU A 631 -9.85 -22.25 -17.60
N THR A 632 -8.90 -22.00 -16.71
CA THR A 632 -7.87 -22.99 -16.37
C THR A 632 -8.48 -24.08 -15.49
N ASP A 633 -8.89 -25.19 -16.10
CA ASP A 633 -9.34 -26.40 -15.38
C ASP A 633 -8.25 -27.49 -15.43
N GLU A 634 -7.61 -27.76 -14.29
CA GLU A 634 -6.62 -28.82 -14.12
C GLU A 634 -7.13 -30.21 -14.56
N ASN A 635 -8.45 -30.43 -14.57
CA ASN A 635 -9.07 -31.72 -14.89
C ASN A 635 -9.29 -31.93 -16.40
N GLU A 636 -9.24 -30.87 -17.22
CA GLU A 636 -9.33 -30.96 -18.69
C GLU A 636 -7.96 -30.93 -19.38
N LEU A 637 -6.90 -30.55 -18.66
CA LEU A 637 -5.51 -30.56 -19.15
C LEU A 637 -4.90 -31.97 -19.09
N SER A 638 -4.02 -32.28 -20.04
CA SER A 638 -3.25 -33.54 -20.02
C SER A 638 -2.08 -33.48 -19.03
N ASP A 639 -1.55 -34.65 -18.64
CA ASP A 639 -0.36 -34.77 -17.77
C ASP A 639 0.82 -33.90 -18.28
N ASP A 640 1.02 -33.83 -19.61
CA ASP A 640 2.08 -33.04 -20.25
C ASP A 640 1.80 -31.52 -20.24
N GLU A 641 0.53 -31.10 -20.13
CA GLU A 641 0.12 -29.68 -20.03
C GLU A 641 0.11 -29.20 -18.56
N LEU A 642 -0.26 -30.08 -17.62
CA LEU A 642 -0.15 -29.82 -16.18
C LEU A 642 1.31 -29.62 -15.75
N VAL A 643 2.21 -30.47 -16.23
CA VAL A 643 3.67 -30.29 -16.00
C VAL A 643 4.17 -28.99 -16.62
N GLN A 644 3.63 -28.55 -17.77
CA GLN A 644 3.98 -27.24 -18.32
C GLN A 644 3.46 -26.09 -17.46
N LEU A 645 2.26 -26.16 -16.88
CA LEU A 645 1.79 -25.14 -15.93
C LEU A 645 2.69 -25.07 -14.68
N ASP A 646 2.94 -26.20 -14.02
CA ASP A 646 3.77 -26.29 -12.80
C ASP A 646 5.23 -25.81 -13.02
N GLU A 647 5.77 -25.99 -14.23
CA GLU A 647 7.17 -25.61 -14.56
C GLU A 647 7.32 -24.25 -15.28
N THR A 648 6.25 -23.63 -15.82
CA THR A 648 6.37 -22.36 -16.58
C THR A 648 5.99 -21.11 -15.79
N ASP A 649 7.01 -20.51 -15.14
CA ASP A 649 6.98 -19.08 -14.79
C ASP A 649 6.70 -18.25 -16.06
N GLN A 650 5.46 -17.79 -16.22
CA GLN A 650 5.00 -17.10 -17.44
C GLN A 650 5.74 -15.77 -17.66
N PHE A 651 6.27 -15.17 -16.60
CA PHE A 651 6.95 -13.88 -16.62
C PHE A 651 8.47 -14.02 -16.80
N GLY A 652 9.08 -15.01 -16.16
CA GLY A 652 10.52 -15.10 -16.02
C GLY A 652 11.09 -13.83 -15.36
N PRO A 653 12.19 -13.26 -15.89
CA PRO A 653 12.72 -11.99 -15.39
C PRO A 653 11.92 -10.75 -15.86
N HIS A 654 10.94 -10.91 -16.74
CA HIS A 654 10.18 -9.81 -17.35
C HIS A 654 8.87 -9.53 -16.63
N ARG A 655 8.29 -8.34 -16.82
CA ARG A 655 7.02 -7.93 -16.21
C ARG A 655 6.17 -7.22 -17.26
N ILE A 656 4.86 -7.06 -17.01
CA ILE A 656 3.93 -6.44 -17.98
C ILE A 656 4.41 -5.01 -18.26
N SER A 657 4.70 -4.69 -19.52
CA SER A 657 5.06 -3.35 -19.98
C SER A 657 3.82 -2.47 -20.08
N HIS A 658 2.80 -2.95 -20.81
CA HIS A 658 1.51 -2.29 -21.00
C HIS A 658 0.41 -3.30 -21.37
N PHE A 659 -0.86 -2.92 -21.15
CA PHE A 659 -2.00 -3.48 -21.87
C PHE A 659 -2.14 -2.79 -23.22
N PHE A 660 -2.67 -3.49 -24.23
CA PHE A 660 -2.96 -2.91 -25.54
C PHE A 660 -4.40 -3.18 -25.97
N PHE A 661 -4.97 -2.23 -26.73
CA PHE A 661 -6.32 -2.28 -27.28
C PHE A 661 -6.29 -1.96 -28.78
N GLY A 662 -6.93 -2.78 -29.60
CA GLY A 662 -6.97 -2.63 -31.06
C GLY A 662 -5.80 -3.31 -31.80
N ALA A 663 -5.34 -2.66 -32.87
CA ALA A 663 -4.52 -3.24 -33.94
C ALA A 663 -3.03 -3.37 -33.58
N GLY A 664 -2.69 -4.24 -32.63
CA GLY A 664 -1.33 -4.36 -32.08
C GLY A 664 -0.22 -4.91 -33.00
N ASN A 665 -0.36 -4.84 -34.32
CA ASN A 665 0.74 -5.04 -35.26
C ASN A 665 0.45 -4.43 -36.66
N LYS A 666 1.52 -4.14 -37.42
CA LYS A 666 1.46 -3.47 -38.73
C LYS A 666 0.72 -4.22 -39.85
N LYS A 667 0.32 -5.48 -39.66
CA LYS A 667 -0.51 -6.22 -40.62
C LYS A 667 -2.00 -5.98 -40.39
N ASP A 668 -2.39 -5.65 -39.16
CA ASP A 668 -3.78 -5.44 -38.78
C ASP A 668 -4.24 -3.99 -39.04
N GLU A 669 -3.30 -3.08 -39.35
CA GLU A 669 -3.52 -1.68 -39.76
C GLU A 669 -4.60 -1.54 -40.86
N GLY A 670 -4.72 -2.54 -41.75
CA GLY A 670 -5.67 -2.53 -42.86
C GLY A 670 -7.06 -3.14 -42.60
N GLY A 671 -7.29 -3.78 -41.45
CA GLY A 671 -8.52 -4.57 -41.20
C GLY A 671 -9.16 -4.43 -39.82
N SER A 672 -8.49 -3.80 -38.86
CA SER A 672 -9.06 -3.56 -37.52
C SER A 672 -9.85 -2.24 -37.48
N HIS A 673 -11.18 -2.34 -37.39
CA HIS A 673 -12.08 -1.22 -37.11
C HIS A 673 -13.00 -1.59 -35.95
N VAL A 674 -12.68 -1.06 -34.77
CA VAL A 674 -13.30 -1.44 -33.49
C VAL A 674 -13.55 -0.21 -32.62
N THR A 675 -14.65 -0.19 -31.86
CA THR A 675 -14.82 0.75 -30.74
C THR A 675 -14.58 0.01 -29.44
N VAL A 676 -13.70 0.56 -28.59
CA VAL A 676 -13.38 0.05 -27.25
C VAL A 676 -13.86 1.07 -26.23
N ALA A 677 -14.52 0.57 -25.19
CA ALA A 677 -15.28 1.36 -24.23
C ALA A 677 -15.28 0.69 -22.86
N ASP A 678 -15.64 1.43 -21.82
CA ASP A 678 -15.77 0.92 -20.45
C ASP A 678 -14.57 0.06 -20.00
N VAL A 679 -13.34 0.52 -20.23
CA VAL A 679 -12.15 -0.26 -19.88
C VAL A 679 -11.95 -0.17 -18.38
N LEU A 680 -12.12 -1.27 -17.66
CA LEU A 680 -12.13 -1.36 -16.21
C LEU A 680 -11.01 -2.30 -15.75
N LEU A 681 -10.05 -1.78 -14.97
CA LEU A 681 -8.93 -2.54 -14.42
C LEU A 681 -9.09 -2.70 -12.91
N TYR A 682 -9.13 -3.95 -12.44
CA TYR A 682 -9.26 -4.30 -11.02
C TYR A 682 -8.00 -4.97 -10.48
N ASN A 683 -7.68 -4.75 -9.20
CA ASN A 683 -6.60 -5.42 -8.47
C ASN A 683 -7.00 -6.81 -7.90
N ARG A 684 -8.10 -7.38 -8.38
CA ARG A 684 -8.63 -8.67 -7.96
C ARG A 684 -9.32 -9.39 -9.11
N ILE A 685 -9.61 -10.66 -8.88
CA ILE A 685 -10.59 -11.44 -9.66
C ILE A 685 -12.01 -11.17 -9.14
N LEU A 686 -12.98 -11.24 -10.05
CA LEU A 686 -14.41 -11.07 -9.82
C LEU A 686 -15.12 -12.41 -9.98
N PHE A 687 -15.91 -12.77 -8.97
CA PHE A 687 -16.70 -14.00 -8.92
C PHE A 687 -18.20 -13.69 -8.79
N ASP A 688 -19.04 -14.72 -8.91
CA ASP A 688 -20.47 -14.72 -8.60
C ASP A 688 -21.21 -13.44 -8.99
N ASP A 689 -21.80 -12.72 -8.03
CA ASP A 689 -22.62 -11.55 -8.29
C ASP A 689 -21.82 -10.36 -8.83
N ASP A 690 -20.53 -10.20 -8.48
CA ASP A 690 -19.70 -9.15 -9.08
C ASP A 690 -19.50 -9.40 -10.58
N LEU A 691 -19.15 -10.63 -10.96
CA LEU A 691 -18.97 -11.00 -12.37
C LEU A 691 -20.29 -10.95 -13.14
N ARG A 692 -21.41 -11.36 -12.52
CA ARG A 692 -22.76 -11.24 -13.09
C ARG A 692 -23.16 -9.78 -13.28
N ASN A 693 -22.97 -8.92 -12.28
CA ASN A 693 -23.29 -7.49 -12.34
C ASN A 693 -22.45 -6.75 -13.39
N LEU A 694 -21.15 -7.08 -13.49
CA LEU A 694 -20.27 -6.54 -14.52
C LEU A 694 -20.76 -6.90 -15.93
N ASN A 695 -21.15 -8.16 -16.17
CA ASN A 695 -21.59 -8.65 -17.48
C ASN A 695 -23.06 -8.35 -17.82
N ALA A 696 -23.91 -8.08 -16.83
CA ALA A 696 -25.30 -7.63 -17.05
C ALA A 696 -25.37 -6.24 -17.71
N ARG A 697 -24.29 -5.45 -17.64
CA ARG A 697 -24.19 -4.12 -18.23
C ARG A 697 -23.55 -4.17 -19.63
N THR A 698 -24.39 -4.35 -20.64
CA THR A 698 -24.00 -4.36 -22.08
C THR A 698 -24.11 -2.99 -22.77
N VAL A 699 -24.47 -1.93 -22.04
CA VAL A 699 -24.59 -0.55 -22.54
C VAL A 699 -23.50 0.32 -21.91
N PRO A 700 -22.72 1.10 -22.71
CA PRO A 700 -21.63 1.93 -22.23
C PRO A 700 -21.96 2.87 -21.06
N ILE A 701 -20.94 3.20 -20.26
CA ILE A 701 -21.04 4.15 -19.15
C ILE A 701 -21.05 5.59 -19.67
N ARG A 702 -22.22 6.03 -20.17
CA ARG A 702 -22.50 7.46 -20.38
C ARG A 702 -22.37 8.20 -19.05
N HIS A 703 -21.34 9.04 -18.91
CA HIS A 703 -21.08 9.79 -17.67
C HIS A 703 -21.02 11.31 -17.93
N PRO A 704 -22.02 12.09 -17.47
CA PRO A 704 -22.00 13.55 -17.61
C PRO A 704 -20.95 14.24 -16.74
N ALA A 705 -20.57 13.62 -15.61
CA ALA A 705 -19.75 14.26 -14.60
C ALA A 705 -18.30 14.54 -15.05
N ALA A 706 -17.80 13.87 -16.09
CA ALA A 706 -16.49 14.20 -16.66
C ALA A 706 -16.48 15.64 -17.21
N GLU A 707 -17.53 16.04 -17.95
CA GLU A 707 -17.68 17.40 -18.48
C GLU A 707 -17.97 18.41 -17.35
N GLU A 708 -18.82 18.05 -16.38
CA GLU A 708 -19.18 18.93 -15.26
C GLU A 708 -18.03 19.14 -14.26
N LEU A 709 -17.21 18.13 -13.95
CA LEU A 709 -16.04 18.26 -13.08
C LEU A 709 -14.92 19.08 -13.73
N HIS A 710 -14.63 18.87 -15.02
CA HIS A 710 -13.68 19.70 -15.75
C HIS A 710 -14.13 21.17 -15.74
N THR A 711 -15.42 21.44 -16.00
CA THR A 711 -15.98 22.79 -15.92
C THR A 711 -15.89 23.38 -14.49
N ALA A 712 -16.13 22.57 -13.45
CA ALA A 712 -16.04 23.04 -12.06
C ALA A 712 -14.61 23.43 -11.66
N VAL A 713 -13.61 22.63 -12.03
CA VAL A 713 -12.19 22.90 -11.75
C VAL A 713 -11.68 24.13 -12.51
N GLU A 714 -12.17 24.37 -13.74
CA GLU A 714 -11.85 25.60 -14.48
C GLU A 714 -12.55 26.85 -13.90
N VAL A 715 -13.63 26.74 -13.15
CA VAL A 715 -14.47 27.89 -12.76
C VAL A 715 -14.13 28.45 -11.36
N THR A 716 -13.46 27.70 -10.49
CA THR A 716 -13.15 28.16 -9.11
C THR A 716 -11.81 28.88 -8.95
N GLY A 717 -10.90 28.80 -9.93
CA GLY A 717 -9.60 29.50 -9.89
C GLY A 717 -9.70 30.97 -10.34
N THR A 718 -9.07 31.88 -9.59
CA THR A 718 -8.95 33.31 -9.95
C THR A 718 -8.05 33.51 -11.18
N GLU A 719 -8.14 34.66 -11.86
CA GLU A 719 -7.37 34.87 -13.10
C GLU A 719 -5.84 34.88 -12.86
N GLU A 720 -5.36 35.28 -11.68
CA GLU A 720 -3.94 35.14 -11.32
C GLU A 720 -3.50 33.67 -11.19
N GLU A 721 -4.38 32.79 -10.69
CA GLU A 721 -4.13 31.36 -10.58
C GLU A 721 -4.16 30.69 -11.95
N LYS A 722 -5.09 31.10 -12.83
CA LYS A 722 -5.10 30.65 -14.24
C LYS A 722 -3.84 31.06 -15.01
N TRP A 723 -3.36 32.28 -14.79
CA TRP A 723 -2.10 32.76 -15.37
C TRP A 723 -0.91 31.93 -14.87
N LYS A 724 -0.80 31.70 -13.55
CA LYS A 724 0.26 30.85 -12.96
C LYS A 724 0.19 29.40 -13.44
N ALA A 725 -1.00 28.81 -13.54
CA ALA A 725 -1.22 27.47 -14.04
C ALA A 725 -0.82 27.34 -15.53
N THR A 726 -1.12 28.36 -16.34
CA THR A 726 -0.73 28.38 -17.77
C THR A 726 0.79 28.49 -17.93
N GLN A 727 1.49 29.26 -17.08
CA GLN A 727 2.96 29.29 -17.11
C GLN A 727 3.58 27.95 -16.64
N LEU A 728 3.02 27.30 -15.61
CA LEU A 728 3.45 25.97 -15.18
C LEU A 728 3.22 24.88 -16.23
N ALA A 729 2.05 24.88 -16.90
CA ALA A 729 1.76 23.99 -18.02
C ALA A 729 2.73 24.21 -19.19
N THR A 730 3.13 25.46 -19.45
CA THR A 730 4.14 25.78 -20.47
C THR A 730 5.50 25.19 -20.09
N SER A 731 5.92 25.30 -18.82
CA SER A 731 7.20 24.72 -18.36
C SER A 731 7.22 23.19 -18.31
N LEU A 732 6.06 22.53 -18.36
CA LEU A 732 5.95 21.06 -18.43
C LEU A 732 6.05 20.52 -19.86
N ALA A 733 5.99 21.38 -20.88
CA ALA A 733 6.09 20.99 -22.29
C ALA A 733 7.54 20.94 -22.83
N ASP A 734 8.48 21.65 -22.21
CA ASP A 734 9.85 21.84 -22.71
C ASP A 734 10.84 20.71 -22.35
N VAL A 735 10.36 19.45 -22.19
CA VAL A 735 11.21 18.29 -21.83
C VAL A 735 10.96 17.05 -22.72
N GLU A 736 10.97 17.22 -24.05
CA GLU A 736 11.75 16.38 -25.01
C GLU A 736 11.40 16.65 -26.50
N GLU A 737 12.23 17.43 -27.21
CA GLU A 737 12.84 16.99 -28.48
C GLU A 737 13.98 17.94 -28.92
N ALA A 738 15.01 17.41 -29.60
CA ALA A 738 16.20 18.17 -29.98
C ALA A 738 16.63 17.92 -31.44
N PRO A 739 16.54 18.93 -32.33
CA PRO A 739 17.14 18.88 -33.67
C PRO A 739 18.66 19.13 -33.66
N ILE A 740 19.36 18.62 -34.69
CA ILE A 740 20.83 18.53 -34.74
C ILE A 740 21.49 19.74 -35.44
N ALA A 741 22.35 20.48 -34.72
CA ALA A 741 23.52 21.27 -35.19
C ALA A 741 23.31 22.41 -36.25
N GLN A 742 24.08 23.50 -36.35
CA GLN A 742 25.31 23.99 -35.67
C GLN A 742 25.34 25.57 -35.66
N PRO A 743 26.43 26.35 -35.44
CA PRO A 743 26.37 27.51 -34.51
C PRO A 743 26.52 28.93 -35.13
N ALA A 744 26.10 29.98 -34.39
CA ALA A 744 26.50 31.38 -34.63
C ALA A 744 26.40 32.33 -33.40
N ASP A 745 27.55 32.60 -32.78
CA ASP A 745 28.09 33.85 -32.20
C ASP A 745 27.22 34.99 -31.55
N SER A 746 27.46 35.19 -30.24
CA SER A 746 27.69 36.50 -29.54
C SER A 746 26.57 37.37 -28.90
N ARG A 747 26.99 38.02 -27.80
CA ARG A 747 26.60 39.36 -27.24
C ARG A 747 25.25 39.62 -26.53
N SER A 748 25.25 39.34 -25.22
CA SER A 748 25.16 40.33 -24.11
C SER A 748 24.37 41.66 -24.25
N VAL A 749 23.55 41.99 -23.24
CA VAL A 749 23.48 43.33 -22.60
C VAL A 749 22.82 43.25 -21.19
N ARG A 750 23.13 44.19 -20.28
CA ARG A 750 22.45 44.40 -18.97
C ARG A 750 21.68 45.73 -18.99
N VAL A 751 20.64 45.89 -18.16
CA VAL A 751 20.33 47.15 -17.44
C VAL A 751 19.38 46.87 -16.23
N LEU A 752 19.21 47.85 -15.33
CA LEU A 752 18.58 47.75 -14.00
C LEU A 752 17.33 48.64 -13.87
N ALA A 753 16.55 48.39 -12.80
CA ALA A 753 15.47 49.21 -12.20
C ALA A 753 14.17 49.38 -13.03
N GLY A 754 12.99 49.57 -12.43
CA GLY A 754 12.63 49.57 -10.99
C GLY A 754 11.90 50.85 -10.55
N SER A 755 10.79 50.74 -9.80
CA SER A 755 10.08 51.83 -9.13
C SER A 755 9.16 51.31 -8.01
N GLU A 756 9.03 52.09 -6.93
CA GLU A 756 7.98 51.98 -5.91
C GLU A 756 6.81 52.92 -6.25
N SER A 757 5.62 52.68 -5.70
CA SER A 757 4.72 53.77 -5.28
C SER A 757 3.68 53.28 -4.26
N SER A 758 3.28 54.14 -3.34
CA SER A 758 2.37 53.87 -2.23
C SER A 758 1.09 54.72 -2.31
N ALA A 759 0.04 54.29 -1.62
CA ALA A 759 -1.10 55.13 -1.26
C ALA A 759 -1.79 54.59 0.01
N GLU A 760 -2.01 55.45 1.00
CA GLU A 760 -2.86 55.20 2.18
C GLU A 760 -4.20 55.95 2.08
N ASN A 761 -5.11 55.69 3.04
CA ASN A 761 -6.35 56.41 3.43
C ASN A 761 -7.68 55.67 3.13
N VAL A 762 -8.69 55.68 4.02
CA VAL A 762 -8.75 56.11 5.44
C VAL A 762 -9.89 55.40 6.21
N THR A 763 -9.82 55.47 7.54
CA THR A 763 -10.74 54.98 8.60
C THR A 763 -12.25 54.91 8.31
N GLU A 764 -12.94 53.94 8.95
CA GLU A 764 -13.80 54.26 10.11
C GLU A 764 -13.97 53.07 11.07
N GLU A 765 -14.34 53.35 12.32
CA GLU A 765 -14.49 52.42 13.44
C GLU A 765 -15.81 52.73 14.16
N LEU A 766 -16.62 51.74 14.56
CA LEU A 766 -17.52 51.79 15.74
C LEU A 766 -18.24 50.46 16.02
N SER A 767 -18.62 50.27 17.29
CA SER A 767 -19.38 49.15 17.88
C SER A 767 -20.26 49.70 19.02
N PRO A 768 -20.98 48.90 19.83
CA PRO A 768 -21.97 47.86 19.51
C PRO A 768 -23.33 48.11 20.24
N ARG A 769 -24.33 47.23 20.07
CA ARG A 769 -25.48 46.95 20.99
C ARG A 769 -26.02 45.56 20.64
N THR A 770 -26.23 44.56 21.51
CA THR A 770 -26.71 44.46 22.91
C THR A 770 -28.23 44.53 23.05
N ALA A 771 -28.85 43.36 23.28
CA ALA A 771 -30.17 43.19 23.89
C ALA A 771 -30.26 41.82 24.60
N ALA A 772 -30.88 41.79 25.77
CA ALA A 772 -31.32 40.61 26.53
C ALA A 772 -32.81 40.84 26.91
N THR A 773 -33.57 40.03 27.67
CA THR A 773 -33.28 39.00 28.67
C THR A 773 -34.58 38.17 28.94
N ASN A 774 -34.52 37.19 29.87
CA ASN A 774 -35.61 36.58 30.66
C ASN A 774 -36.55 35.54 30.00
N ASP A 775 -37.17 34.59 30.74
CA ASP A 775 -36.74 33.74 31.89
C ASP A 775 -37.92 32.83 32.34
N THR A 776 -37.63 31.71 33.04
CA THR A 776 -38.58 30.85 33.81
C THR A 776 -39.72 30.14 33.04
N SER A 777 -40.22 28.94 33.39
CA SER A 777 -40.22 28.18 34.67
C SER A 777 -40.49 26.67 34.46
N VAL A 778 -40.37 25.86 35.51
CA VAL A 778 -40.64 24.39 35.55
C VAL A 778 -41.86 24.06 36.43
N PRO A 779 -42.60 22.98 36.13
CA PRO A 779 -43.02 22.04 37.20
C PRO A 779 -42.82 20.54 36.84
N GLU A 780 -42.98 19.69 37.86
CA GLU A 780 -42.63 18.25 37.89
C GLU A 780 -43.71 17.31 37.31
N THR A 781 -43.38 16.04 37.01
CA THR A 781 -43.95 14.87 37.77
C THR A 781 -43.38 13.49 37.39
N ASN A 782 -42.95 12.76 38.43
CA ASN A 782 -42.93 11.30 38.69
C ASN A 782 -43.23 10.26 37.57
N HIS A 783 -42.38 9.22 37.49
CA HIS A 783 -42.78 7.84 37.86
C HIS A 783 -41.54 6.96 38.18
N SER A 784 -41.74 5.69 38.58
CA SER A 784 -40.82 4.98 39.51
C SER A 784 -40.74 3.46 39.37
N ALA A 785 -39.64 2.88 39.90
CA ALA A 785 -39.34 1.45 40.09
C ALA A 785 -38.90 0.67 38.83
N SER A 786 -38.12 -0.42 38.92
CA SER A 786 -37.55 -1.10 40.10
C SER A 786 -36.07 -1.46 39.92
N ASP A 787 -35.32 -1.44 41.00
CA ASP A 787 -34.02 -2.12 41.10
C ASP A 787 -34.22 -3.64 41.25
N GLY A 788 -33.18 -4.44 40.99
CA GLY A 788 -33.24 -5.90 40.87
C GLY A 788 -31.88 -6.59 40.74
N SER A 789 -30.95 -6.30 41.64
CA SER A 789 -29.62 -6.92 41.66
C SER A 789 -29.65 -8.40 42.13
N MET A 790 -28.89 -9.26 41.44
CA MET A 790 -28.74 -10.68 41.76
C MET A 790 -27.46 -10.91 42.57
N GLY A 791 -27.55 -11.66 43.67
CA GLY A 791 -26.50 -11.76 44.69
C GLY A 791 -25.29 -12.63 44.31
N PRO A 792 -24.15 -12.52 45.04
CA PRO A 792 -22.93 -13.27 44.71
C PRO A 792 -23.02 -14.80 44.90
N GLU A 793 -23.88 -15.27 45.83
CA GLU A 793 -23.99 -16.69 46.20
C GLU A 793 -24.52 -17.57 45.04
N ASP A 794 -25.51 -17.08 44.29
CA ASP A 794 -26.13 -17.84 43.18
C ASP A 794 -25.18 -18.09 42.00
N ARG A 795 -24.04 -17.38 41.93
CA ARG A 795 -23.00 -17.60 40.91
C ARG A 795 -22.09 -18.77 41.21
N LEU A 796 -22.10 -19.32 42.44
CA LEU A 796 -21.20 -20.41 42.83
C LEU A 796 -21.68 -21.79 42.36
N ALA A 797 -22.99 -21.97 42.17
CA ALA A 797 -23.59 -23.24 41.76
C ALA A 797 -23.19 -23.70 40.34
N LEU A 798 -22.95 -22.76 39.41
CA LEU A 798 -22.62 -23.06 38.01
C LEU A 798 -21.13 -23.39 37.75
N ILE A 799 -20.26 -23.24 38.75
CA ILE A 799 -18.80 -23.43 38.61
C ILE A 799 -18.36 -24.82 39.11
N THR A 800 -19.21 -25.55 39.84
CA THR A 800 -18.85 -26.85 40.45
C THR A 800 -18.95 -28.02 39.46
N ASP A 801 -19.95 -28.06 38.57
CA ASP A 801 -20.16 -29.19 37.63
C ASP A 801 -19.12 -29.23 36.49
N ALA A 802 -18.54 -28.10 36.12
CA ALA A 802 -17.46 -28.05 35.12
C ALA A 802 -16.15 -28.74 35.57
N LYS A 803 -16.04 -29.13 36.85
CA LYS A 803 -14.79 -29.61 37.47
C LYS A 803 -14.64 -31.14 37.49
N LEU A 804 -15.56 -31.87 36.87
CA LEU A 804 -15.67 -33.34 36.97
C LEU A 804 -15.30 -34.13 35.69
N ILE A 805 -14.82 -33.46 34.64
CA ILE A 805 -14.46 -34.08 33.34
C ILE A 805 -12.97 -33.91 32.97
N LEU A 806 -12.17 -33.23 33.82
CA LEU A 806 -10.77 -32.90 33.54
C LEU A 806 -9.75 -33.52 34.53
N HIS A 807 -9.99 -34.77 34.96
CA HIS A 807 -9.10 -35.47 35.91
C HIS A 807 -8.81 -36.93 35.51
N ASP A 808 -8.74 -37.21 34.20
CA ASP A 808 -8.12 -38.43 33.68
C ASP A 808 -7.32 -38.09 32.41
N LEU A 809 -6.32 -38.91 32.06
CA LEU A 809 -5.24 -38.66 31.07
C LEU A 809 -4.05 -37.77 31.53
N SER A 810 -3.32 -38.25 32.54
CA SER A 810 -1.87 -38.03 32.64
C SER A 810 -1.13 -39.34 32.38
N GLY A 811 -0.46 -39.49 31.22
CA GLY A 811 0.18 -40.78 30.88
C GLY A 811 1.04 -40.80 29.61
N ASP A 812 2.35 -40.65 29.83
CA ASP A 812 3.47 -41.11 28.99
C ASP A 812 3.67 -40.61 27.54
N SER A 813 4.85 -40.96 27.01
CA SER A 813 5.49 -40.37 25.82
C SER A 813 5.84 -41.42 24.76
N THR A 814 6.33 -40.93 23.60
CA THR A 814 6.95 -41.67 22.48
C THR A 814 6.05 -42.50 21.55
N ALA A 815 5.60 -41.86 20.46
CA ALA A 815 5.41 -42.52 19.16
C ALA A 815 5.42 -41.48 18.02
N CYS A 816 6.24 -41.68 16.98
CA CYS A 816 6.11 -40.92 15.73
C CYS A 816 5.01 -41.53 14.86
N VAL A 817 3.96 -40.77 14.54
CA VAL A 817 2.90 -41.19 13.61
C VAL A 817 2.65 -40.09 12.58
N ARG A 818 2.60 -40.46 11.29
CA ARG A 818 2.23 -39.55 10.20
C ARG A 818 0.73 -39.24 10.30
N VAL A 819 0.37 -37.98 10.52
CA VAL A 819 -1.04 -37.55 10.52
C VAL A 819 -1.53 -37.38 9.08
N SER A 820 -2.57 -38.12 8.71
CA SER A 820 -3.23 -38.00 7.40
C SER A 820 -4.16 -36.76 7.36
N ARG A 821 -4.32 -36.14 6.18
CA ARG A 821 -5.16 -34.94 5.95
C ARG A 821 -6.60 -35.09 6.50
N VAL A 822 -7.12 -36.32 6.61
CA VAL A 822 -8.45 -36.63 7.16
C VAL A 822 -8.62 -36.19 8.62
N LEU A 823 -7.56 -36.20 9.44
CA LEU A 823 -7.67 -35.82 10.86
C LEU A 823 -7.82 -34.30 11.05
N LEU A 824 -7.24 -33.51 10.16
CA LEU A 824 -7.41 -32.04 10.15
C LEU A 824 -8.84 -31.64 9.78
N LEU A 825 -9.48 -32.37 8.84
CA LEU A 825 -10.89 -32.18 8.50
C LEU A 825 -11.83 -32.51 9.67
N LEU A 826 -11.55 -33.58 10.43
CA LEU A 826 -12.32 -33.93 11.62
C LEU A 826 -12.18 -32.90 12.75
N LEU A 827 -10.98 -32.35 12.97
CA LEU A 827 -10.79 -31.24 13.91
C LEU A 827 -11.47 -29.94 13.44
N GLY A 828 -11.48 -29.68 12.13
CA GLY A 828 -12.20 -28.55 11.53
C GLY A 828 -13.72 -28.61 11.76
N LEU A 829 -14.34 -29.78 11.59
CA LEU A 829 -15.78 -29.92 11.86
C LEU A 829 -16.13 -29.77 13.36
N CYS A 830 -15.28 -30.24 14.27
CA CYS A 830 -15.56 -30.10 15.71
C CYS A 830 -15.53 -28.65 16.20
N ALA A 831 -14.77 -27.76 15.55
CA ALA A 831 -14.75 -26.33 15.88
C ALA A 831 -16.05 -25.60 15.51
N LEU A 832 -16.84 -26.14 14.57
CA LEU A 832 -18.03 -25.50 13.98
C LEU A 832 -19.35 -25.84 14.70
N VAL A 833 -19.28 -26.59 15.81
CA VAL A 833 -20.44 -26.98 16.65
C VAL A 833 -20.40 -26.30 18.03
N ALA A 834 -19.38 -25.47 18.29
CA ALA A 834 -19.20 -24.76 19.57
C ALA A 834 -19.76 -23.32 19.58
N PHE A 835 -20.38 -22.87 18.48
CA PHE A 835 -20.97 -21.52 18.34
C PHE A 835 -22.27 -21.57 17.51
N PHE A 836 -23.36 -22.02 18.16
CA PHE A 836 -24.76 -21.77 17.81
C PHE A 836 -25.61 -21.80 19.08
#